data_AF-A0A662ZBV2-F1
#
_entry.id   AF-A0A662ZBV2-F1
#
_cell.length_a   1.000
_cell.length_b   1.000
_cell.length_c   1.000
_cell.angle_alpha   90.00
_cell.angle_beta   90.00
_cell.angle_gamma   90.00
#
_symmetry.space_group_name_H-M   'P 1'
#
loop_
_entity.id
_entity.type
_entity.pdbx_description
1 polymer ?
#
loop_
_entity_poly.entity_id
_entity_poly.type
_entity_poly.pdbx_seq_one_letter_code
_entity_poly.pdbx_strand_id
1 'polypeptide(L)'
;MTVTINNIDANKSYYLSSDGSIKEAGFGQKFKCFFNIGNARSKVSNLVLVVKHNLLLSSNLVRDENLDNKLQTLDLKSNLKGSDIQEVIKDFKAVNGEKLNKSKAKRITNNLVSKTIESLVKDGKVDSRATMALEIFLLNSLKSLSKKTLPMKQSGKNQIFDENKFSAEIKSKLFETTNLIKHVALNKVAGGKLSNFYIDYMGSRLYDSEGNRTAFKANELKDLEAAKKEYICSKLKSAQIDVNSEKTQKAVELLINKTKDNHALTDLAIYNSFACLINGQNQLRSLEQIEENIEGIKSNFREFDAVGDELHGMRKTGLRLMNFLEGKNYFPEGYITNLINMAKHVDLTPFKNLNAKSSIADLHKAMFNLNNAMSEAMLKAGSDEDFKNIQNDRNHFMATKDLFQTAVLLRLSPNERENVKKGLENVNFAKLQAIYSAYHNDKTLFSSLNRNESKLAATLIDDLSDSSSIFTRNLATLYGKESLNILEYEEQIEYDEDSFGVIESDLTNKAKEYASQRINEFVNSHFSGNLAEPVKTLVKNKLMSDTYSNLGNDEYAGDIAFNKAVNKEVSVMMNWKIMSGAKQLNNGDFADAVCYKDINRLINVSLPDNKKLTNNFETACDEIARFVLSDDSVEYKKLDKESFNKTNLVLSMLSQETSKALSGGISVALDLDGKEDTLVLFGDRDKSINSFEFSLEKSEGKIILKLDSNISAPNIYVKGEQLQCDHNKTHFHETLTYSISEQELSRLAKVDLSEFDDTEMKHAFDGRENYRGENQKNKMSKIDNLIRPEFKVASSTKVSISGVIEK
;
A
#
# COMPACT_ATOMS: atom_id res chain seq x y z
N MET A 1 23.12 -59.96 32.98
CA MET A 1 23.18 -60.41 31.56
C MET A 1 22.90 -59.24 30.66
N THR A 2 23.72 -59.01 29.64
CA THR A 2 23.51 -57.93 28.66
C THR A 2 22.51 -58.40 27.61
N VAL A 3 21.38 -57.70 27.49
CA VAL A 3 20.36 -58.00 26.48
C VAL A 3 20.83 -57.46 25.13
N THR A 4 20.75 -58.28 24.09
CA THR A 4 21.12 -58.00 22.71
C THR A 4 19.96 -58.42 21.80
N ILE A 5 19.93 -57.95 20.55
CA ILE A 5 18.85 -58.30 19.59
C ILE A 5 18.69 -59.82 19.44
N ASN A 6 19.78 -60.57 19.58
CA ASN A 6 19.81 -62.02 19.34
C ASN A 6 19.33 -62.87 20.53
N ASN A 7 19.06 -62.29 21.70
CA ASN A 7 18.66 -63.02 22.91
C ASN A 7 17.47 -62.36 23.65
N ILE A 8 16.57 -61.73 22.90
CA ILE A 8 15.32 -61.14 23.40
C ILE A 8 14.32 -62.27 23.69
N ASP A 9 13.92 -62.41 24.96
CA ASP A 9 12.82 -63.31 25.36
C ASP A 9 11.46 -62.70 24.98
N ALA A 10 10.70 -63.39 24.13
CA ALA A 10 9.39 -62.94 23.63
C ALA A 10 8.35 -62.71 24.74
N ASN A 11 8.53 -63.29 25.93
CA ASN A 11 7.61 -63.14 27.06
C ASN A 11 7.91 -61.92 27.94
N LYS A 12 8.93 -61.13 27.60
CA LYS A 12 9.38 -59.94 28.33
C LYS A 12 9.34 -58.72 27.41
N SER A 13 9.15 -57.55 28.01
CA SER A 13 9.17 -56.27 27.28
C SER A 13 10.52 -55.61 27.46
N TYR A 14 11.01 -54.94 26.43
CA TYR A 14 12.33 -54.28 26.42
C TYR A 14 12.21 -52.85 25.90
N TYR A 15 13.19 -52.00 26.20
CA TYR A 15 13.31 -50.65 25.66
C TYR A 15 14.78 -50.33 25.33
N LEU A 16 14.98 -49.38 24.41
CA LEU A 16 16.29 -48.83 24.10
C LEU A 16 16.54 -47.65 25.05
N SER A 17 17.55 -47.72 25.92
CA SER A 17 17.90 -46.60 26.79
C SER A 17 18.64 -45.50 26.04
N SER A 18 18.74 -44.32 26.66
CA SER A 18 19.39 -43.13 26.11
C SER A 18 20.88 -43.29 25.81
N ASP A 19 21.52 -44.32 26.39
CA ASP A 19 22.90 -44.74 26.12
C ASP A 19 23.02 -45.73 24.94
N GLY A 20 21.90 -46.05 24.26
CA GLY A 20 21.85 -46.95 23.11
C GLY A 20 21.83 -48.45 23.45
N SER A 21 21.77 -48.83 24.72
CA SER A 21 21.68 -50.24 25.13
C SER A 21 20.23 -50.74 25.26
N ILE A 22 20.01 -52.03 24.97
CA ILE A 22 18.69 -52.68 25.11
C ILE A 22 18.56 -53.15 26.56
N LYS A 23 17.52 -52.69 27.26
CA LYS A 23 17.25 -53.04 28.67
C LYS A 23 15.85 -53.61 28.84
N GLU A 24 15.68 -54.53 29.78
CA GLU A 24 14.36 -55.08 30.13
C GLU A 24 13.48 -53.97 30.74
N ALA A 25 12.25 -53.84 30.26
CA ALA A 25 11.33 -52.79 30.66
C ALA A 25 10.63 -53.15 31.98
N GLY A 26 10.96 -52.40 33.03
CA GLY A 26 10.26 -52.44 34.31
C GLY A 26 8.87 -51.80 34.26
N PHE A 27 8.14 -51.86 35.38
CA PHE A 27 6.76 -51.37 35.49
C PHE A 27 6.62 -49.87 35.10
N GLY A 28 7.55 -49.02 35.55
CA GLY A 28 7.54 -47.58 35.22
C GLY A 28 7.79 -47.27 33.74
N GLN A 29 8.59 -48.08 33.03
CA GLN A 29 8.86 -47.94 31.60
C GLN A 29 7.69 -48.46 30.77
N LYS A 30 7.06 -49.56 31.19
CA LYS A 30 5.80 -50.05 30.60
C LYS A 30 4.68 -49.01 30.73
N PHE A 31 4.60 -48.31 31.86
CA PHE A 31 3.65 -47.22 32.10
C PHE A 31 3.93 -45.98 31.22
N LYS A 32 5.21 -45.58 31.07
CA LYS A 32 5.63 -44.50 30.15
C LYS A 32 5.37 -44.81 28.67
N CYS A 33 5.47 -46.08 28.26
CA CYS A 33 5.13 -46.50 26.90
C CYS A 33 3.61 -46.44 26.65
N PHE A 34 2.77 -46.84 27.60
CA PHE A 34 1.31 -46.79 27.44
C PHE A 34 0.76 -45.37 27.20
N PHE A 35 1.32 -44.35 27.85
CA PHE A 35 0.92 -42.94 27.63
C PHE A 35 1.55 -42.29 26.37
N ASN A 36 2.62 -42.87 25.82
CA ASN A 36 3.30 -42.32 24.62
C ASN A 36 3.00 -43.06 23.32
N ILE A 37 2.35 -44.24 23.34
CA ILE A 37 2.05 -44.98 22.10
C ILE A 37 1.06 -44.22 21.19
N GLY A 38 0.08 -43.50 21.75
CA GLY A 38 -0.82 -42.66 20.97
C GLY A 38 -0.11 -41.46 20.31
N ASN A 39 0.69 -40.73 21.09
CA ASN A 39 1.40 -39.53 20.62
C ASN A 39 2.62 -39.83 19.73
N ALA A 40 3.30 -40.97 19.92
CA ALA A 40 4.41 -41.38 19.06
C ALA A 40 3.93 -41.95 17.73
N ARG A 41 2.82 -42.72 17.71
CA ARG A 41 2.19 -43.17 16.46
C ARG A 41 1.63 -42.01 15.66
N SER A 42 0.99 -41.03 16.31
CA SER A 42 0.55 -39.80 15.66
C SER A 42 1.74 -38.97 15.12
N LYS A 43 2.83 -38.83 15.87
CA LYS A 43 4.04 -38.11 15.39
C LYS A 43 4.75 -38.81 14.23
N VAL A 44 4.82 -40.15 14.23
CA VAL A 44 5.40 -40.92 13.13
C VAL A 44 4.46 -40.92 11.92
N SER A 45 3.15 -41.07 12.13
CA SER A 45 2.14 -40.97 11.06
C SER A 45 2.13 -39.56 10.43
N ASN A 46 2.24 -38.50 11.24
CA ASN A 46 2.37 -37.12 10.76
C ASN A 46 3.71 -36.88 10.06
N LEU A 47 4.82 -37.47 10.53
CA LEU A 47 6.11 -37.39 9.83
C LEU A 47 6.04 -38.12 8.47
N VAL A 48 5.41 -39.29 8.43
CA VAL A 48 5.21 -40.07 7.19
C VAL A 48 4.24 -39.35 6.26
N LEU A 49 3.17 -38.72 6.77
CA LEU A 49 2.26 -37.88 6.00
C LEU A 49 2.96 -36.64 5.46
N VAL A 50 3.80 -35.97 6.24
CA VAL A 50 4.60 -34.82 5.80
C VAL A 50 5.66 -35.24 4.78
N VAL A 51 6.32 -36.38 4.96
CA VAL A 51 7.27 -36.93 3.98
C VAL A 51 6.54 -37.35 2.71
N LYS A 52 5.40 -38.02 2.81
CA LYS A 52 4.55 -38.42 1.67
C LYS A 52 4.00 -37.19 0.93
N HIS A 53 3.50 -36.18 1.64
CA HIS A 53 3.01 -34.93 1.08
C HIS A 53 4.14 -34.13 0.43
N ASN A 54 5.32 -34.03 1.05
CA ASN A 54 6.49 -33.39 0.43
C ASN A 54 6.99 -34.16 -0.81
N LEU A 55 6.94 -35.50 -0.78
CA LEU A 55 7.30 -36.34 -1.93
C LEU A 55 6.24 -36.29 -3.04
N LEU A 56 4.95 -36.17 -2.69
CA LEU A 56 3.82 -36.02 -3.63
C LEU A 56 3.75 -34.61 -4.23
N LEU A 57 3.97 -33.55 -3.46
CA LEU A 57 4.15 -32.19 -4.00
C LEU A 57 5.35 -32.14 -4.96
N SER A 58 6.42 -32.86 -4.60
CA SER A 58 7.58 -33.00 -5.48
C SER A 58 7.31 -33.92 -6.69
N SER A 59 6.36 -34.85 -6.63
CA SER A 59 5.95 -35.72 -7.76
C SER A 59 4.88 -35.09 -8.65
N ASN A 60 3.97 -34.27 -8.13
CA ASN A 60 2.94 -33.56 -8.91
C ASN A 60 3.54 -32.62 -9.97
N LEU A 61 4.80 -32.19 -9.78
CA LEU A 61 5.58 -31.44 -10.76
C LEU A 61 6.19 -32.31 -11.89
N VAL A 62 6.03 -33.64 -11.86
CA VAL A 62 6.45 -34.66 -12.85
C VAL A 62 5.57 -35.91 -12.71
N ARG A 63 4.41 -35.95 -13.38
CA ARG A 63 3.49 -37.11 -13.34
C ARG A 63 4.19 -38.43 -13.71
N ASP A 64 4.44 -39.29 -12.72
CA ASP A 64 4.83 -40.69 -12.90
C ASP A 64 3.86 -41.58 -12.12
N GLU A 65 2.97 -42.26 -12.86
CA GLU A 65 1.89 -43.09 -12.31
C GLU A 65 2.40 -44.23 -11.41
N ASN A 66 3.61 -44.75 -11.62
CA ASN A 66 4.15 -45.84 -10.80
C ASN A 66 4.60 -45.36 -9.42
N LEU A 67 5.22 -44.17 -9.35
CA LEU A 67 5.64 -43.59 -8.07
C LEU A 67 4.41 -43.15 -7.25
N ASP A 68 3.41 -42.57 -7.90
CA ASP A 68 2.15 -42.17 -7.25
C ASP A 68 1.38 -43.39 -6.74
N ASN A 69 1.26 -44.47 -7.53
CA ASN A 69 0.62 -45.72 -7.10
C ASN A 69 1.36 -46.38 -5.91
N LYS A 70 2.70 -46.37 -5.90
CA LYS A 70 3.49 -46.87 -4.76
C LYS A 70 3.34 -46.00 -3.50
N LEU A 71 3.30 -44.68 -3.65
CA LEU A 71 3.06 -43.75 -2.54
C LEU A 71 1.63 -43.87 -1.98
N GLN A 72 0.64 -44.16 -2.83
CA GLN A 72 -0.76 -44.37 -2.44
C GLN A 72 -0.97 -45.69 -1.68
N THR A 73 -0.20 -46.72 -2.01
CA THR A 73 -0.31 -48.07 -1.41
C THR A 73 0.48 -48.26 -0.11
N LEU A 74 1.26 -47.26 0.34
CA LEU A 74 1.91 -47.27 1.65
C LEU A 74 0.87 -47.29 2.78
N ASP A 75 0.84 -48.38 3.55
CA ASP A 75 -0.04 -48.53 4.71
C ASP A 75 0.40 -47.60 5.86
N LEU A 76 -0.38 -46.53 6.06
CA LEU A 76 -0.16 -45.50 7.08
C LEU A 76 -0.54 -45.95 8.50
N LYS A 77 -1.16 -47.14 8.65
CA LYS A 77 -1.68 -47.66 9.92
C LYS A 77 -0.84 -48.80 10.51
N SER A 78 0.10 -49.36 9.76
CA SER A 78 1.06 -50.37 10.24
C SER A 78 2.50 -49.83 10.28
N ASN A 79 3.42 -50.58 10.89
CA ASN A 79 4.83 -50.20 11.00
C ASN A 79 5.47 -50.17 9.60
N LEU A 80 5.62 -48.99 9.00
CA LEU A 80 6.47 -48.82 7.81
C LEU A 80 7.87 -49.37 8.08
N LYS A 81 8.37 -50.24 7.21
CA LYS A 81 9.74 -50.73 7.31
C LYS A 81 10.66 -49.72 6.64
N GLY A 82 11.87 -49.55 7.19
CA GLY A 82 12.89 -48.68 6.59
C GLY A 82 13.26 -49.06 5.14
N SER A 83 13.04 -50.32 4.76
CA SER A 83 13.17 -50.83 3.38
C SER A 83 12.21 -50.14 2.41
N ASP A 84 10.97 -49.91 2.82
CA ASP A 84 9.90 -49.43 1.95
C ASP A 84 10.13 -47.93 1.64
N ILE A 85 10.58 -47.18 2.66
CA ILE A 85 11.02 -45.79 2.52
C ILE A 85 12.26 -45.68 1.62
N GLN A 86 13.22 -46.61 1.75
CA GLN A 86 14.41 -46.61 0.89
C GLN A 86 14.07 -46.91 -0.57
N GLU A 87 13.11 -47.78 -0.84
CA GLU A 87 12.65 -48.07 -2.21
C GLU A 87 11.96 -46.85 -2.84
N VAL A 88 11.07 -46.19 -2.10
CA VAL A 88 10.43 -44.94 -2.55
C VAL A 88 11.44 -43.83 -2.80
N ILE A 89 12.44 -43.65 -1.93
CA ILE A 89 13.51 -42.67 -2.13
C ILE A 89 14.34 -43.01 -3.38
N LYS A 90 14.56 -44.29 -3.66
CA LYS A 90 15.33 -44.74 -4.83
C LYS A 90 14.57 -44.46 -6.13
N ASP A 91 13.28 -44.77 -6.17
CA ASP A 91 12.41 -44.53 -7.32
C ASP A 91 12.21 -43.03 -7.56
N PHE A 92 11.99 -42.25 -6.49
CA PHE A 92 11.94 -40.78 -6.57
C PHE A 92 13.21 -40.18 -7.17
N LYS A 93 14.39 -40.65 -6.75
CA LYS A 93 15.69 -40.19 -7.29
C LYS A 93 15.91 -40.61 -8.74
N ALA A 94 15.35 -41.74 -9.17
CA ALA A 94 15.44 -42.19 -10.56
C ALA A 94 14.60 -41.31 -11.48
N VAL A 95 13.34 -41.04 -11.11
CA VAL A 95 12.41 -40.18 -11.86
C VAL A 95 12.87 -38.72 -11.89
N ASN A 96 13.40 -38.21 -10.77
CA ASN A 96 13.80 -36.80 -10.64
C ASN A 96 15.29 -36.53 -10.88
N GLY A 97 16.06 -37.52 -11.35
CA GLY A 97 17.52 -37.43 -11.46
C GLY A 97 18.00 -36.21 -12.24
N GLU A 98 17.35 -35.88 -13.36
CA GLU A 98 17.69 -34.69 -14.17
C GLU A 98 17.41 -33.37 -13.44
N LYS A 99 16.24 -33.23 -12.80
CA LYS A 99 15.87 -32.03 -12.03
C LYS A 99 16.78 -31.84 -10.82
N LEU A 100 17.11 -32.93 -10.10
CA LEU A 100 18.06 -32.93 -8.98
C LEU A 100 19.46 -32.50 -9.44
N ASN A 101 19.91 -32.99 -10.60
CA ASN A 101 21.20 -32.61 -11.17
C ASN A 101 21.21 -31.13 -11.61
N LYS A 102 20.11 -30.62 -12.22
CA LYS A 102 19.96 -29.19 -12.56
C LYS A 102 19.98 -28.30 -11.31
N SER A 103 19.28 -28.69 -10.25
CA SER A 103 19.28 -27.97 -8.97
C SER A 103 20.68 -27.95 -8.32
N LYS A 104 21.37 -29.10 -8.29
CA LYS A 104 22.76 -29.18 -7.82
C LYS A 104 23.72 -28.32 -8.66
N ALA A 105 23.61 -28.37 -9.98
CA ALA A 105 24.39 -27.54 -10.89
C ALA A 105 24.16 -26.05 -10.60
N LYS A 106 22.91 -25.62 -10.43
CA LYS A 106 22.56 -24.25 -10.04
C LYS A 106 23.23 -23.84 -8.72
N ARG A 107 23.17 -24.70 -7.68
CA ARG A 107 23.83 -24.45 -6.39
C ARG A 107 25.35 -24.30 -6.52
N ILE A 108 26.00 -25.15 -7.33
CA ILE A 108 27.45 -25.04 -7.60
C ILE A 108 27.76 -23.70 -8.29
N THR A 109 26.99 -23.34 -9.32
CA THR A 109 27.11 -22.05 -10.02
C THR A 109 27.03 -20.88 -9.06
N ASN A 110 25.96 -20.81 -8.27
CA ASN A 110 25.70 -19.68 -7.38
C ASN A 110 26.73 -19.56 -6.26
N ASN A 111 27.19 -20.69 -5.72
CA ASN A 111 28.28 -20.71 -4.74
C ASN A 111 29.60 -20.16 -5.32
N LEU A 112 29.95 -20.52 -6.55
CA LEU A 112 31.18 -20.05 -7.21
C LEU A 112 31.07 -18.58 -7.63
N VAL A 113 29.91 -18.15 -8.12
CA VAL A 113 29.61 -16.74 -8.41
C VAL A 113 29.72 -15.91 -7.13
N SER A 114 29.10 -16.33 -6.03
CA SER A 114 29.15 -15.62 -4.74
C SER A 114 30.58 -15.44 -4.23
N LYS A 115 31.40 -16.51 -4.27
CA LYS A 115 32.83 -16.43 -3.91
C LYS A 115 33.62 -15.47 -4.81
N THR A 116 33.27 -15.40 -6.09
CA THR A 116 33.93 -14.50 -7.05
C THR A 116 33.56 -13.05 -6.77
N ILE A 117 32.29 -12.78 -6.44
CA ILE A 117 31.80 -11.46 -6.01
C ILE A 117 32.54 -11.02 -4.75
N GLU A 118 32.60 -11.85 -3.72
CA GLU A 118 33.33 -11.58 -2.47
C GLU A 118 34.80 -11.23 -2.74
N SER A 119 35.46 -11.99 -3.62
CA SER A 119 36.85 -11.72 -4.00
C SER A 119 37.02 -10.38 -4.70
N LEU A 120 36.17 -10.04 -5.68
CA LEU A 120 36.27 -8.79 -6.44
C LEU A 120 35.98 -7.55 -5.59
N VAL A 121 35.05 -7.67 -4.64
CA VAL A 121 34.74 -6.62 -3.66
C VAL A 121 35.90 -6.45 -2.67
N LYS A 122 36.44 -7.55 -2.15
CA LYS A 122 37.59 -7.54 -1.23
C LYS A 122 38.86 -6.97 -1.89
N ASP A 123 39.09 -7.31 -3.16
CA ASP A 123 40.19 -6.77 -3.98
C ASP A 123 40.01 -5.27 -4.32
N GLY A 124 38.88 -4.67 -3.92
CA GLY A 124 38.59 -3.26 -4.17
C GLY A 124 38.45 -2.92 -5.65
N LYS A 125 38.00 -3.87 -6.48
CA LYS A 125 37.79 -3.68 -7.94
C LYS A 125 36.34 -3.39 -8.31
N VAL A 126 35.44 -3.72 -7.40
CA VAL A 126 34.00 -3.55 -7.54
C VAL A 126 33.51 -2.88 -6.26
N ASP A 127 32.67 -1.87 -6.39
CA ASP A 127 31.98 -1.29 -5.25
C ASP A 127 31.11 -2.38 -4.57
N SER A 128 31.12 -2.43 -3.24
CA SER A 128 30.29 -3.37 -2.46
C SER A 128 28.79 -3.24 -2.73
N ARG A 129 28.35 -2.11 -3.29
CA ARG A 129 26.97 -1.86 -3.70
C ARG A 129 26.63 -2.41 -5.07
N ALA A 130 27.63 -2.83 -5.84
CA ALA A 130 27.47 -3.34 -7.20
C ALA A 130 27.40 -4.87 -7.29
N THR A 131 27.21 -5.55 -6.16
CA THR A 131 27.17 -7.02 -6.06
C THR A 131 26.03 -7.64 -6.87
N MET A 132 24.85 -7.00 -6.91
CA MET A 132 23.71 -7.51 -7.67
C MET A 132 23.92 -7.37 -9.19
N ALA A 133 24.38 -6.21 -9.66
CA ALA A 133 24.74 -6.02 -11.06
C ALA A 133 25.87 -6.97 -11.48
N LEU A 134 26.85 -7.17 -10.59
CA LEU A 134 27.95 -8.12 -10.79
C LEU A 134 27.45 -9.57 -10.84
N GLU A 135 26.52 -9.97 -9.98
CA GLU A 135 25.92 -11.31 -9.99
C GLU A 135 25.22 -11.58 -11.32
N ILE A 136 24.38 -10.66 -11.78
CA ILE A 136 23.69 -10.76 -13.08
C ILE A 136 24.71 -10.87 -14.22
N PHE A 137 25.74 -10.02 -14.22
CA PHE A 137 26.81 -10.05 -15.22
C PHE A 137 27.56 -11.39 -15.24
N LEU A 138 27.93 -11.91 -14.06
CA LEU A 138 28.62 -13.20 -13.94
C LEU A 138 27.74 -14.36 -14.37
N LEU A 139 26.46 -14.38 -13.97
CA LEU A 139 25.49 -15.41 -14.39
C LEU A 139 25.27 -15.40 -15.90
N ASN A 140 25.14 -14.21 -16.50
CA ASN A 140 25.05 -14.07 -17.96
C ASN A 140 26.29 -14.63 -18.67
N SER A 141 27.49 -14.39 -18.13
CA SER A 141 28.73 -14.95 -18.68
C SER A 141 28.78 -16.48 -18.67
N LEU A 142 28.01 -17.12 -17.78
CA LEU A 142 27.91 -18.57 -17.60
C LEU A 142 26.72 -19.21 -18.32
N LYS A 143 25.82 -18.42 -18.92
CA LYS A 143 24.56 -18.91 -19.52
C LYS A 143 24.77 -19.92 -20.66
N SER A 144 25.91 -19.83 -21.36
CA SER A 144 26.32 -20.84 -22.36
C SER A 144 26.60 -22.22 -21.77
N LEU A 145 26.99 -22.31 -20.49
CA LEU A 145 27.19 -23.57 -19.77
C LEU A 145 25.88 -24.15 -19.26
N SER A 146 24.88 -23.32 -18.92
CA SER A 146 23.55 -23.79 -18.51
C SER A 146 22.71 -24.37 -19.65
N LYS A 147 23.02 -24.03 -20.91
CA LYS A 147 22.35 -24.57 -22.10
C LYS A 147 22.96 -25.90 -22.59
N LYS A 148 24.15 -26.27 -22.12
CA LYS A 148 24.79 -27.57 -22.46
C LYS A 148 24.25 -28.68 -21.57
N THR A 149 24.18 -29.90 -22.10
CA THR A 149 23.92 -31.10 -21.31
C THR A 149 24.91 -31.17 -20.15
N LEU A 150 24.42 -31.39 -18.92
CA LEU A 150 25.28 -31.45 -17.74
C LEU A 150 26.34 -32.54 -17.92
N PRO A 151 27.60 -32.29 -17.52
CA PRO A 151 28.64 -33.32 -17.62
C PRO A 151 28.31 -34.48 -16.70
N MET A 152 28.25 -35.68 -17.26
CA MET A 152 28.01 -36.92 -16.52
C MET A 152 29.29 -37.75 -16.47
N LYS A 153 29.53 -38.45 -15.36
CA LYS A 153 30.58 -39.46 -15.21
C LYS A 153 29.98 -40.81 -14.85
N GLN A 154 30.67 -41.86 -15.25
CA GLN A 154 30.27 -43.23 -14.93
C GLN A 154 30.70 -43.57 -13.50
N SER A 155 29.77 -44.06 -12.68
CA SER A 155 30.02 -44.52 -11.31
C SER A 155 29.32 -45.87 -11.12
N GLY A 156 30.08 -46.96 -11.29
CA GLY A 156 29.52 -48.31 -11.36
C GLY A 156 28.62 -48.49 -12.59
N LYS A 157 27.39 -48.97 -12.39
CA LYS A 157 26.39 -49.16 -13.47
C LYS A 157 25.60 -47.88 -13.83
N ASN A 158 25.77 -46.79 -13.09
CA ASN A 158 24.97 -45.57 -13.24
C ASN A 158 25.81 -44.42 -13.81
N GLN A 159 25.16 -43.54 -14.58
CA GLN A 159 25.69 -42.22 -14.88
C GLN A 159 25.29 -41.25 -13.77
N ILE A 160 26.25 -40.52 -13.23
CA ILE A 160 26.03 -39.50 -12.20
C ILE A 160 26.58 -38.16 -12.66
N PHE A 161 26.03 -37.06 -12.15
CA PHE A 161 26.52 -35.72 -12.44
C PHE A 161 27.99 -35.55 -11.99
N ASP A 162 28.84 -35.10 -12.91
CA ASP A 162 30.26 -34.84 -12.65
C ASP A 162 30.45 -33.41 -12.12
N GLU A 163 30.19 -33.26 -10.81
CA GLU A 163 30.31 -31.99 -10.08
C GLU A 163 31.70 -31.35 -10.23
N ASN A 164 32.76 -32.15 -10.36
CA ASN A 164 34.15 -31.66 -10.47
C ASN A 164 34.40 -31.04 -11.84
N LYS A 165 34.01 -31.74 -12.91
CA LYS A 165 34.15 -31.23 -14.29
C LYS A 165 33.33 -29.96 -14.48
N PHE A 166 32.07 -29.95 -14.02
CA PHE A 166 31.21 -28.77 -14.08
C PHE A 166 31.79 -27.58 -13.30
N SER A 167 32.29 -27.83 -12.08
CA SER A 167 32.93 -26.80 -11.26
C SER A 167 34.19 -26.22 -11.93
N ALA A 168 34.99 -27.04 -12.62
CA ALA A 168 36.18 -26.60 -13.33
C ALA A 168 35.83 -25.70 -14.52
N GLU A 169 34.81 -26.06 -15.31
CA GLU A 169 34.32 -25.26 -16.44
C GLU A 169 33.81 -23.88 -15.96
N ILE A 170 33.02 -23.84 -14.88
CA ILE A 170 32.56 -22.58 -14.27
C ILE A 170 33.74 -21.74 -13.78
N LYS A 171 34.68 -22.34 -13.03
CA LYS A 171 35.85 -21.62 -12.51
C LYS A 171 36.69 -21.00 -13.62
N SER A 172 36.91 -21.72 -14.72
CA SER A 172 37.63 -21.20 -15.89
C SER A 172 36.95 -19.97 -16.46
N LYS A 173 35.62 -20.03 -16.63
CA LYS A 173 34.86 -18.92 -17.19
C LYS A 173 34.81 -17.71 -16.26
N LEU A 174 34.58 -17.95 -14.97
CA LEU A 174 34.62 -16.89 -13.95
C LEU A 174 36.00 -16.25 -13.86
N PHE A 175 37.08 -17.01 -14.02
CA PHE A 175 38.45 -16.47 -14.05
C PHE A 175 38.67 -15.52 -15.23
N GLU A 176 38.25 -15.90 -16.45
CA GLU A 176 38.29 -15.02 -17.63
C GLU A 176 37.51 -13.72 -17.37
N THR A 177 36.28 -13.83 -16.89
CA THR A 177 35.41 -12.68 -16.61
C THR A 177 35.99 -11.80 -15.48
N THR A 178 36.61 -12.40 -14.46
CA THR A 178 37.29 -11.69 -13.37
C THR A 178 38.47 -10.88 -13.89
N ASN A 179 39.29 -11.43 -14.77
CA ASN A 179 40.43 -10.72 -15.36
C ASN A 179 39.97 -9.54 -16.22
N LEU A 180 38.88 -9.72 -16.98
CA LEU A 180 38.25 -8.64 -17.73
C LEU A 180 37.79 -7.50 -16.79
N ILE A 181 37.07 -7.83 -15.71
CA ILE A 181 36.63 -6.86 -14.72
C ILE A 181 37.82 -6.10 -14.13
N LYS A 182 38.87 -6.81 -13.71
CA LYS A 182 40.09 -6.21 -13.15
C LYS A 182 40.76 -5.26 -14.14
N HIS A 183 40.86 -5.67 -15.40
CA HIS A 183 41.46 -4.87 -16.47
C HIS A 183 40.65 -3.59 -16.75
N VAL A 184 39.32 -3.69 -16.85
CA VAL A 184 38.45 -2.54 -17.10
C VAL A 184 38.46 -1.58 -15.92
N ALA A 185 38.38 -2.11 -14.69
CA ALA A 185 38.44 -1.30 -13.48
C ALA A 185 39.71 -0.44 -13.41
N LEU A 186 40.87 -1.01 -13.76
CA LEU A 186 42.14 -0.31 -13.75
C LEU A 186 42.30 0.74 -14.86
N ASN A 187 41.76 0.47 -16.05
CA ASN A 187 42.07 1.28 -17.24
C ASN A 187 40.97 2.25 -17.67
N LYS A 188 39.72 2.07 -17.23
CA LYS A 188 38.56 2.83 -17.73
C LYS A 188 37.83 3.64 -16.66
N VAL A 189 38.07 3.37 -15.38
CA VAL A 189 37.38 4.01 -14.26
C VAL A 189 38.38 4.63 -13.30
N ALA A 190 38.30 5.95 -13.14
CA ALA A 190 39.09 6.67 -12.16
C ALA A 190 38.80 6.14 -10.74
N GLY A 191 39.85 5.76 -10.00
CA GLY A 191 39.72 5.13 -8.69
C GLY A 191 39.69 3.59 -8.68
N GLY A 192 39.73 2.94 -9.85
CA GLY A 192 39.97 1.50 -9.92
C GLY A 192 38.81 0.60 -9.48
N LYS A 193 37.61 1.17 -9.29
CA LYS A 193 36.42 0.51 -8.74
C LYS A 193 35.22 0.66 -9.67
N LEU A 194 34.66 -0.45 -10.14
CA LEU A 194 33.45 -0.44 -10.97
C LEU A 194 32.19 -0.24 -10.12
N SER A 195 31.27 0.58 -10.61
CA SER A 195 29.96 0.89 -10.01
C SER A 195 28.82 0.06 -10.64
N ASN A 196 27.59 0.14 -10.12
CA ASN A 196 26.45 -0.59 -10.67
C ASN A 196 26.20 -0.28 -12.14
N PHE A 197 26.07 1.00 -12.49
CA PHE A 197 25.76 1.40 -13.87
C PHE A 197 26.87 0.96 -14.83
N TYR A 198 28.14 0.99 -14.40
CA TYR A 198 29.25 0.64 -15.27
C TYR A 198 29.28 -0.87 -15.54
N ILE A 199 28.96 -1.71 -14.55
CA ILE A 199 28.84 -3.16 -14.74
C ILE A 199 27.66 -3.50 -15.67
N ASP A 200 26.51 -2.83 -15.52
CA ASP A 200 25.37 -3.00 -16.43
C ASP A 200 25.71 -2.50 -17.86
N TYR A 201 26.41 -1.37 -17.99
CA TYR A 201 26.95 -0.87 -19.25
C TYR A 201 27.86 -1.91 -19.91
N MET A 202 28.82 -2.47 -19.18
CA MET A 202 29.67 -3.57 -19.68
C MET A 202 28.83 -4.77 -20.13
N GLY A 203 27.85 -5.18 -19.31
CA GLY A 203 26.94 -6.27 -19.60
C GLY A 203 26.22 -6.09 -20.93
N SER A 204 25.54 -4.95 -21.09
CA SER A 204 24.78 -4.61 -22.30
C SER A 204 25.63 -4.50 -23.58
N ARG A 205 26.93 -4.25 -23.44
CA ARG A 205 27.85 -4.17 -24.58
C ARG A 205 28.43 -5.51 -24.95
N LEU A 206 28.82 -6.31 -23.96
CA LEU A 206 29.50 -7.57 -24.15
C LEU A 206 28.55 -8.75 -24.37
N TYR A 207 27.29 -8.62 -23.97
CA TYR A 207 26.29 -9.68 -24.07
C TYR A 207 24.97 -9.14 -24.64
N ASP A 208 24.32 -9.93 -25.50
CA ASP A 208 22.97 -9.64 -25.98
C ASP A 208 21.90 -9.96 -24.92
N SER A 209 20.63 -9.67 -25.22
CA SER A 209 19.50 -9.98 -24.33
C SER A 209 19.34 -11.49 -24.05
N GLU A 210 19.88 -12.35 -24.90
CA GLU A 210 19.90 -13.79 -24.72
C GLU A 210 21.11 -14.28 -23.89
N GLY A 211 22.05 -13.40 -23.56
CA GLY A 211 23.27 -13.67 -22.81
C GLY A 211 24.40 -14.27 -23.64
N ASN A 212 24.31 -14.20 -24.97
CA ASN A 212 25.40 -14.60 -25.86
C ASN A 212 26.41 -13.45 -25.96
N ARG A 213 27.70 -13.80 -26.06
CA ARG A 213 28.77 -12.80 -26.20
C ARG A 213 28.64 -12.10 -27.56
N THR A 214 28.57 -10.78 -27.55
CA THR A 214 28.55 -9.97 -28.77
C THR A 214 29.95 -9.87 -29.39
N ALA A 215 30.05 -9.36 -30.63
CA ALA A 215 31.33 -9.08 -31.27
C ALA A 215 32.10 -7.89 -30.65
N PHE A 216 31.52 -7.22 -29.64
CA PHE A 216 32.08 -6.03 -29.00
C PHE A 216 33.36 -6.35 -28.23
N LYS A 217 34.41 -5.54 -28.43
CA LYS A 217 35.70 -5.77 -27.76
C LYS A 217 35.81 -4.98 -26.47
N ALA A 218 36.50 -5.56 -25.47
CA ALA A 218 36.66 -4.92 -24.16
C ALA A 218 37.38 -3.57 -24.19
N ASN A 219 38.28 -3.35 -25.16
CA ASN A 219 38.99 -2.09 -25.34
C ASN A 219 38.11 -0.98 -25.94
N GLU A 220 36.96 -1.32 -26.54
CA GLU A 220 35.96 -0.39 -27.09
C GLU A 220 35.04 0.19 -26.00
N LEU A 221 35.13 -0.32 -24.77
CA LEU A 221 34.44 0.27 -23.62
C LEU A 221 34.93 1.69 -23.38
N LYS A 222 33.99 2.62 -23.22
CA LYS A 222 34.27 4.03 -22.98
C LYS A 222 34.73 4.29 -21.55
N ASP A 223 35.48 5.36 -21.37
CA ASP A 223 35.86 5.84 -20.03
C ASP A 223 34.61 6.34 -19.27
N LEU A 224 34.74 6.43 -17.94
CA LEU A 224 33.63 6.65 -17.01
C LEU A 224 32.61 7.72 -17.47
N GLU A 225 33.06 8.94 -17.80
CA GLU A 225 32.16 10.04 -18.15
C GLU A 225 31.40 9.81 -19.46
N ALA A 226 32.10 9.29 -20.48
CA ALA A 226 31.47 8.98 -21.75
C ALA A 226 30.54 7.75 -21.66
N ALA A 227 30.86 6.80 -20.78
CA ALA A 227 30.01 5.66 -20.47
C ALA A 227 28.71 6.08 -19.76
N LYS A 228 28.75 7.05 -18.82
CA LYS A 228 27.54 7.60 -18.18
C LYS A 228 26.56 8.14 -19.21
N LYS A 229 27.01 9.04 -20.08
CA LYS A 229 26.18 9.68 -21.11
C LYS A 229 25.58 8.65 -22.07
N GLU A 230 26.40 7.72 -22.54
CA GLU A 230 25.93 6.65 -23.43
C GLU A 230 24.94 5.70 -22.74
N TYR A 231 25.19 5.36 -21.47
CA TYR A 231 24.31 4.51 -20.69
C TYR A 231 22.92 5.13 -20.54
N ILE A 232 22.85 6.40 -20.09
CA ILE A 232 21.58 7.11 -19.95
C ILE A 232 20.84 7.17 -21.29
N CYS A 233 21.52 7.60 -22.36
CA CYS A 233 20.90 7.68 -23.68
C CYS A 233 20.39 6.31 -24.16
N SER A 234 21.09 5.21 -23.85
CA SER A 234 20.61 3.87 -24.21
C SER A 234 19.30 3.49 -23.52
N LYS A 235 19.11 3.88 -22.25
CA LYS A 235 17.87 3.66 -21.49
C LYS A 235 16.73 4.56 -21.97
N LEU A 236 17.02 5.76 -22.45
CA LEU A 236 16.01 6.65 -23.03
C LEU A 236 15.56 6.21 -24.43
N LYS A 237 16.47 5.68 -25.26
CA LYS A 237 16.14 5.16 -26.60
C LYS A 237 15.10 4.04 -26.55
N SER A 238 15.12 3.18 -25.52
CA SER A 238 14.13 2.12 -25.36
C SER A 238 12.69 2.62 -25.18
N ALA A 239 12.50 3.90 -24.80
CA ALA A 239 11.18 4.52 -24.67
C ALA A 239 10.84 5.48 -25.83
N GLN A 240 11.50 5.34 -26.98
CA GLN A 240 11.26 6.17 -28.17
C GLN A 240 11.49 7.67 -27.95
N ILE A 241 12.26 8.05 -26.92
CA ILE A 241 12.67 9.44 -26.69
C ILE A 241 13.76 9.80 -27.69
N ASP A 242 13.62 10.95 -28.36
CA ASP A 242 14.68 11.49 -29.20
C ASP A 242 15.86 11.95 -28.33
N VAL A 243 16.88 11.09 -28.28
CA VAL A 243 18.10 11.35 -27.54
C VAL A 243 18.99 12.41 -28.18
N ASN A 244 18.78 12.75 -29.45
CA ASN A 244 19.58 13.77 -30.13
C ASN A 244 19.00 15.19 -29.93
N SER A 245 17.77 15.30 -29.41
CA SER A 245 17.16 16.59 -29.12
C SER A 245 17.92 17.36 -28.03
N GLU A 246 17.98 18.69 -28.18
CA GLU A 246 18.66 19.58 -27.23
C GLU A 246 18.07 19.44 -25.81
N LYS A 247 16.75 19.28 -25.70
CA LYS A 247 16.05 19.09 -24.43
C LYS A 247 16.54 17.83 -23.70
N THR A 248 16.66 16.70 -24.41
CA THR A 248 17.17 15.45 -23.82
C THR A 248 18.63 15.58 -23.43
N GLN A 249 19.47 16.21 -24.26
CA GLN A 249 20.89 16.40 -23.94
C GLN A 249 21.08 17.26 -22.67
N LYS A 250 20.32 18.36 -22.53
CA LYS A 250 20.33 19.19 -21.32
C LYS A 250 19.87 18.41 -20.08
N ALA A 251 18.84 17.58 -20.20
CA ALA A 251 18.35 16.76 -19.10
C ALA A 251 19.39 15.72 -18.64
N VAL A 252 20.07 15.06 -19.58
CA VAL A 252 21.17 14.11 -19.31
C VAL A 252 22.34 14.82 -18.62
N GLU A 253 22.73 15.99 -19.11
CA GLU A 253 23.82 16.77 -18.54
C GLU A 253 23.48 17.31 -17.15
N LEU A 254 22.23 17.73 -16.92
CA LEU A 254 21.76 18.15 -15.60
C LEU A 254 21.90 17.02 -14.58
N LEU A 255 21.44 15.81 -14.91
CA LEU A 255 21.55 14.63 -14.05
C LEU A 255 23.01 14.30 -13.70
N ILE A 256 23.91 14.29 -14.69
CA ILE A 256 25.33 14.02 -14.47
C ILE A 256 25.95 15.11 -13.59
N ASN A 257 25.70 16.39 -13.90
CA ASN A 257 26.32 17.52 -13.21
C ASN A 257 25.86 17.66 -11.76
N LYS A 258 24.56 17.46 -11.48
CA LYS A 258 24.00 17.59 -10.12
C LYS A 258 24.40 16.44 -9.19
N THR A 259 24.83 15.31 -9.74
CA THR A 259 25.19 14.13 -8.94
C THR A 259 26.69 13.90 -8.85
N LYS A 260 27.53 14.67 -9.57
CA LYS A 260 28.98 14.46 -9.73
C LYS A 260 29.78 14.48 -8.42
N ASP A 261 29.37 15.29 -7.44
CA ASP A 261 30.13 15.53 -6.21
C ASP A 261 29.93 14.41 -5.17
N ASN A 262 28.99 13.48 -5.40
CA ASN A 262 28.74 12.34 -4.53
C ASN A 262 28.67 11.05 -5.36
N HIS A 263 29.75 10.27 -5.34
CA HIS A 263 29.86 9.01 -6.09
C HIS A 263 28.71 8.02 -5.82
N ALA A 264 28.18 7.98 -4.59
CA ALA A 264 27.06 7.12 -4.23
C ALA A 264 25.77 7.54 -4.93
N LEU A 265 25.50 8.85 -4.91
CA LEU A 265 24.36 9.46 -5.57
C LEU A 265 24.49 9.35 -7.09
N THR A 266 25.69 9.55 -7.63
CA THR A 266 25.95 9.37 -9.07
C THR A 266 25.59 7.96 -9.50
N ASP A 267 26.11 6.92 -8.82
CA ASP A 267 25.83 5.54 -9.23
C ASP A 267 24.33 5.23 -9.22
N LEU A 268 23.62 5.65 -8.17
CA LEU A 268 22.19 5.44 -8.03
C LEU A 268 21.37 6.19 -9.10
N ALA A 269 21.64 7.47 -9.28
CA ALA A 269 20.89 8.32 -10.20
C ALA A 269 21.14 7.95 -11.67
N ILE A 270 22.36 7.55 -12.02
CA ILE A 270 22.70 7.11 -13.39
C ILE A 270 22.08 5.74 -13.68
N TYR A 271 22.16 4.79 -12.74
CA TYR A 271 21.53 3.47 -12.88
C TYR A 271 20.01 3.58 -13.06
N ASN A 272 19.36 4.50 -12.32
CA ASN A 272 17.91 4.77 -12.41
C ASN A 272 17.57 5.97 -13.31
N SER A 273 18.45 6.31 -14.25
CA SER A 273 18.31 7.53 -15.06
C SER A 273 17.01 7.61 -15.85
N PHE A 274 16.46 6.47 -16.28
CA PHE A 274 15.16 6.44 -16.97
C PHE A 274 14.08 7.09 -16.12
N ALA A 275 13.85 6.60 -14.91
CA ALA A 275 12.78 7.10 -14.08
C ALA A 275 13.17 8.35 -13.27
N CYS A 276 14.44 8.78 -13.29
CA CYS A 276 14.84 10.15 -12.93
C CYS A 276 14.44 11.18 -14.01
N LEU A 277 14.53 10.82 -15.29
CA LEU A 277 14.32 11.75 -16.42
C LEU A 277 12.91 11.69 -17.03
N ILE A 278 12.23 10.55 -16.94
CA ILE A 278 10.96 10.27 -17.60
C ILE A 278 9.81 10.14 -16.58
N ASN A 279 8.70 10.84 -16.83
CA ASN A 279 7.50 10.81 -16.00
C ASN A 279 6.62 9.56 -16.27
N GLY A 280 5.55 9.37 -15.49
CA GLY A 280 4.64 8.21 -15.63
C GLY A 280 3.89 8.12 -16.97
N GLN A 281 3.93 9.17 -17.80
CA GLN A 281 3.38 9.20 -19.15
C GLN A 281 4.44 8.89 -20.22
N ASN A 282 5.61 8.39 -19.83
CA ASN A 282 6.77 8.16 -20.70
C ASN A 282 7.27 9.42 -21.43
N GLN A 283 7.11 10.60 -20.82
CA GLN A 283 7.61 11.86 -21.35
C GLN A 283 8.79 12.40 -20.53
N LEU A 284 9.69 13.12 -21.20
CA LEU A 284 10.81 13.80 -20.55
C LEU A 284 10.29 14.91 -19.62
N ARG A 285 10.63 14.81 -18.33
CA ARG A 285 10.35 15.82 -17.29
C ARG A 285 10.90 17.20 -17.66
N SER A 286 10.35 18.25 -17.04
CA SER A 286 11.00 19.56 -17.08
C SER A 286 12.35 19.52 -16.35
N LEU A 287 13.24 20.48 -16.64
CA LEU A 287 14.52 20.56 -15.95
C LEU A 287 14.35 20.81 -14.45
N GLU A 288 13.37 21.63 -14.06
CA GLU A 288 13.00 21.89 -12.66
C GLU A 288 12.56 20.61 -11.94
N GLN A 289 11.66 19.82 -12.55
CA GLN A 289 11.22 18.55 -11.99
C GLN A 289 12.35 17.53 -11.86
N ILE A 290 13.32 17.54 -12.77
CA ILE A 290 14.52 16.71 -12.67
C ILE A 290 15.38 17.17 -11.49
N GLU A 291 15.55 18.48 -11.32
CA GLU A 291 16.33 19.06 -10.22
C GLU A 291 15.72 18.75 -8.85
N GLU A 292 14.41 18.97 -8.68
CA GLU A 292 13.68 18.62 -7.45
C GLU A 292 13.81 17.14 -7.10
N ASN A 293 13.70 16.27 -8.12
CA ASN A 293 13.83 14.83 -7.92
C ASN A 293 15.24 14.44 -7.46
N ILE A 294 16.29 15.05 -8.03
CA ILE A 294 17.68 14.79 -7.62
C ILE A 294 17.94 15.28 -6.19
N GLU A 295 17.46 16.47 -5.83
CA GLU A 295 17.64 17.02 -4.48
C GLU A 295 16.94 16.17 -3.42
N GLY A 296 15.79 15.61 -3.74
CA GLY A 296 15.13 14.74 -2.80
C GLY A 296 15.74 13.33 -2.68
N ILE A 297 16.25 12.73 -3.76
CA ILE A 297 17.07 11.51 -3.66
C ILE A 297 18.29 11.76 -2.77
N LYS A 298 18.90 12.93 -2.90
CA LYS A 298 20.03 13.37 -2.07
C LYS A 298 19.62 13.61 -0.62
N SER A 299 18.41 14.12 -0.35
CA SER A 299 17.84 14.22 1.00
C SER A 299 17.69 12.85 1.66
N ASN A 300 17.04 11.90 0.97
CA ASN A 300 16.94 10.51 1.43
C ASN A 300 18.30 9.89 1.73
N PHE A 301 19.28 10.12 0.84
CA PHE A 301 20.63 9.62 1.01
C PHE A 301 21.29 10.17 2.30
N ARG A 302 21.08 11.45 2.61
CA ARG A 302 21.57 12.06 3.85
C ARG A 302 20.93 11.45 5.08
N GLU A 303 19.62 11.18 5.06
CA GLU A 303 18.94 10.51 6.17
C GLU A 303 19.46 9.10 6.39
N PHE A 304 19.65 8.31 5.33
CA PHE A 304 20.25 6.98 5.44
C PHE A 304 21.68 7.03 5.99
N ASP A 305 22.47 8.05 5.64
CA ASP A 305 23.80 8.26 6.19
C ASP A 305 23.75 8.73 7.66
N ALA A 306 22.76 9.57 8.04
CA ALA A 306 22.58 10.08 9.39
C ALA A 306 22.16 9.02 10.41
N VAL A 307 21.47 7.96 9.97
CA VAL A 307 21.11 6.81 10.81
C VAL A 307 22.35 6.07 11.37
N GLY A 308 23.54 6.27 10.79
CA GLY A 308 24.83 5.94 11.41
C GLY A 308 25.25 4.46 11.39
N ASP A 309 26.50 4.22 11.82
CA ASP A 309 27.21 2.93 11.75
C ASP A 309 26.62 1.81 12.64
N GLU A 310 25.78 2.14 13.63
CA GLU A 310 25.13 1.16 14.52
C GLU A 310 24.19 0.19 13.76
N LEU A 311 23.80 0.54 12.54
CA LEU A 311 23.01 -0.29 11.64
C LEU A 311 23.61 -0.29 10.22
N HIS A 312 24.88 -0.63 10.05
CA HIS A 312 25.54 -0.68 8.72
C HIS A 312 24.74 -1.42 7.61
N GLY A 313 23.89 -2.39 7.98
CA GLY A 313 22.95 -3.04 7.06
C GLY A 313 21.87 -2.12 6.49
N MET A 314 21.43 -1.10 7.25
CA MET A 314 20.37 -0.16 6.86
C MET A 314 20.79 0.76 5.73
N ARG A 315 22.05 1.23 5.71
CA ARG A 315 22.55 2.03 4.58
C ARG A 315 22.48 1.24 3.26
N LYS A 316 22.85 -0.04 3.28
CA LYS A 316 22.78 -0.94 2.10
C LYS A 316 21.32 -1.18 1.68
N THR A 317 20.42 -1.40 2.65
CA THR A 317 18.99 -1.55 2.41
C THR A 317 18.36 -0.28 1.85
N GLY A 318 18.64 0.88 2.43
CA GLY A 318 18.14 2.17 1.96
C GLY A 318 18.55 2.47 0.52
N LEU A 319 19.82 2.20 0.19
CA LEU A 319 20.32 2.30 -1.19
C LEU A 319 19.62 1.33 -2.15
N ARG A 320 19.39 0.08 -1.72
CA ARG A 320 18.63 -0.91 -2.49
C ARG A 320 17.18 -0.46 -2.72
N LEU A 321 16.53 0.12 -1.71
CA LEU A 321 15.15 0.59 -1.82
C LEU A 321 15.02 1.83 -2.70
N MET A 322 16.00 2.74 -2.65
CA MET A 322 16.06 3.86 -3.59
C MET A 322 16.23 3.40 -5.04
N ASN A 323 16.94 2.29 -5.28
CA ASN A 323 16.96 1.65 -6.60
C ASN A 323 15.58 1.05 -6.97
N PHE A 324 14.88 0.44 -6.02
CA PHE A 324 13.53 -0.13 -6.25
C PHE A 324 12.47 0.94 -6.55
N LEU A 325 12.61 2.13 -5.96
CA LEU A 325 11.73 3.27 -6.22
C LEU A 325 11.96 3.90 -7.60
N GLU A 326 12.99 3.45 -8.33
CA GLU A 326 13.35 3.93 -9.68
C GLU A 326 13.55 5.47 -9.75
N GLY A 327 13.73 6.17 -8.62
CA GLY A 327 13.77 7.63 -8.62
C GLY A 327 12.41 8.29 -8.90
N LYS A 328 11.29 7.59 -8.66
CA LYS A 328 9.98 8.24 -8.49
C LYS A 328 9.94 8.80 -7.07
N ASN A 329 10.07 10.11 -6.90
CA ASN A 329 9.92 10.92 -5.68
C ASN A 329 10.46 10.33 -4.35
N TYR A 330 11.08 11.18 -3.57
CA TYR A 330 11.80 10.85 -2.35
C TYR A 330 10.85 10.72 -1.16
N PHE A 331 11.34 10.15 -0.05
CA PHE A 331 10.56 10.19 1.18
C PHE A 331 10.57 11.65 1.66
N PRO A 332 9.49 12.15 2.28
CA PRO A 332 9.51 13.47 2.91
C PRO A 332 10.69 13.60 3.86
N GLU A 333 11.29 14.79 3.95
CA GLU A 333 12.44 15.02 4.82
C GLU A 333 12.10 14.66 6.28
N GLY A 334 12.93 13.83 6.89
CA GLY A 334 12.77 13.29 8.25
C GLY A 334 11.98 11.97 8.32
N TYR A 335 11.28 11.58 7.26
CA TYR A 335 10.40 10.40 7.27
C TYR A 335 11.17 9.10 7.51
N ILE A 336 12.30 8.91 6.81
CA ILE A 336 13.14 7.71 6.94
C ILE A 336 13.65 7.60 8.37
N THR A 337 14.17 8.70 8.90
CA THR A 337 14.73 8.75 10.26
C THR A 337 13.67 8.43 11.31
N ASN A 338 12.48 9.02 11.19
CA ASN A 338 11.35 8.76 12.09
C ASN A 338 10.88 7.31 12.02
N LEU A 339 10.69 6.78 10.81
CA LEU A 339 10.25 5.41 10.58
C LEU A 339 11.24 4.39 11.19
N ILE A 340 12.54 4.62 11.04
CA ILE A 340 13.58 3.76 11.62
C ILE A 340 13.62 3.87 13.13
N ASN A 341 13.48 5.08 13.69
CA ASN A 341 13.40 5.26 15.13
C ASN A 341 12.20 4.52 15.73
N MET A 342 11.05 4.52 15.06
CA MET A 342 9.90 3.71 15.48
C MET A 342 10.18 2.21 15.38
N ALA A 343 10.90 1.79 14.33
CA ALA A 343 11.33 0.41 14.19
C ALA A 343 12.22 -0.06 15.36
N LYS A 344 12.95 0.84 16.05
CA LYS A 344 13.75 0.54 17.25
C LYS A 344 12.89 0.21 18.48
N HIS A 345 11.64 0.66 18.52
CA HIS A 345 10.73 0.47 19.65
C HIS A 345 9.81 -0.74 19.51
N VAL A 346 9.83 -1.43 18.35
CA VAL A 346 9.04 -2.66 18.13
C VAL A 346 9.45 -3.74 19.13
N ASP A 347 8.47 -4.37 19.78
CA ASP A 347 8.68 -5.56 20.61
C ASP A 347 9.11 -6.74 19.73
N LEU A 348 10.32 -7.24 19.96
CA LEU A 348 10.89 -8.37 19.22
C LEU A 348 10.59 -9.72 19.88
N THR A 349 9.96 -9.74 21.06
CA THR A 349 9.68 -10.98 21.81
C THR A 349 8.95 -12.03 20.98
N PRO A 350 7.89 -11.70 20.20
CA PRO A 350 7.23 -12.67 19.33
C PRO A 350 8.20 -13.30 18.31
N PHE A 351 9.09 -12.51 17.72
CA PHE A 351 10.08 -12.98 16.75
C PHE A 351 11.16 -13.86 17.38
N LYS A 352 11.65 -13.48 18.56
CA LYS A 352 12.70 -14.23 19.28
C LYS A 352 12.25 -15.63 19.70
N ASN A 353 10.94 -15.83 19.87
CA ASN A 353 10.36 -17.11 20.23
C ASN A 353 10.13 -18.04 19.02
N LEU A 354 10.22 -17.52 17.80
CA LEU A 354 10.03 -18.33 16.58
C LEU A 354 11.16 -19.36 16.43
N ASN A 355 10.80 -20.57 16.02
CA ASN A 355 11.72 -21.68 15.75
C ASN A 355 11.03 -22.78 14.90
N ALA A 356 11.75 -23.85 14.58
CA ALA A 356 11.24 -24.96 13.76
C ALA A 356 9.99 -25.69 14.33
N LYS A 357 9.60 -25.45 15.58
CA LYS A 357 8.41 -26.03 16.23
C LYS A 357 7.31 -25.00 16.51
N SER A 358 7.46 -23.77 16.04
CA SER A 358 6.44 -22.73 16.23
C SER A 358 5.07 -23.17 15.72
N SER A 359 4.04 -22.85 16.50
CA SER A 359 2.65 -23.07 16.15
C SER A 359 2.15 -22.02 15.15
N ILE A 360 0.97 -22.25 14.57
CA ILE A 360 0.28 -21.24 13.73
C ILE A 360 0.05 -19.95 14.54
N ALA A 361 -0.35 -20.07 15.81
CA ALA A 361 -0.59 -18.93 16.69
C ALA A 361 0.69 -18.12 16.98
N ASP A 362 1.83 -18.78 17.21
CA ASP A 362 3.12 -18.09 17.41
C ASP A 362 3.53 -17.28 16.17
N LEU A 363 3.33 -17.86 14.99
CA LEU A 363 3.62 -17.23 13.70
C LEU A 363 2.67 -16.06 13.42
N HIS A 364 1.36 -16.24 13.66
CA HIS A 364 0.36 -15.19 13.56
C HIS A 364 0.71 -14.02 14.46
N LYS A 365 0.99 -14.28 15.75
CA LYS A 365 1.34 -13.25 16.72
C LYS A 365 2.56 -12.43 16.30
N ALA A 366 3.58 -13.07 15.72
CA ALA A 366 4.75 -12.37 15.22
C ALA A 366 4.43 -11.47 14.02
N MET A 367 3.70 -11.98 13.02
CA MET A 367 3.30 -11.20 11.84
C MET A 367 2.33 -10.06 12.20
N PHE A 368 1.38 -10.33 13.09
CA PHE A 368 0.40 -9.36 13.56
C PHE A 368 1.04 -8.22 14.35
N ASN A 369 1.95 -8.54 15.27
CA ASN A 369 2.72 -7.53 16.00
C ASN A 369 3.56 -6.64 15.06
N LEU A 370 4.19 -7.24 14.04
CA LEU A 370 4.92 -6.49 13.03
C LEU A 370 4.01 -5.56 12.23
N ASN A 371 2.87 -6.06 11.78
CA ASN A 371 1.92 -5.28 11.01
C ASN A 371 1.38 -4.09 11.82
N ASN A 372 1.00 -4.31 13.07
CA ASN A 372 0.52 -3.24 13.96
C ASN A 372 1.58 -2.17 14.19
N ALA A 373 2.81 -2.59 14.50
CA ALA A 373 3.90 -1.66 14.73
C ALA A 373 4.26 -0.86 13.46
N MET A 374 4.17 -1.50 12.29
CA MET A 374 4.39 -0.84 11.00
C MET A 374 3.29 0.19 10.70
N SER A 375 2.01 -0.16 10.88
CA SER A 375 0.89 0.77 10.69
C SER A 375 1.00 1.99 11.61
N GLU A 376 1.34 1.78 12.89
CA GLU A 376 1.60 2.88 13.81
C GLU A 376 2.79 3.73 13.39
N ALA A 377 3.85 3.10 12.89
CA ALA A 377 5.04 3.82 12.46
C ALA A 377 4.75 4.69 11.22
N MET A 378 4.01 4.17 10.26
CA MET A 378 3.65 4.92 9.06
C MET A 378 2.74 6.12 9.36
N LEU A 379 1.81 6.00 10.32
CA LEU A 379 0.94 7.10 10.76
C LEU A 379 1.70 8.20 11.50
N LYS A 380 2.78 7.86 12.20
CA LYS A 380 3.53 8.82 13.04
C LYS A 380 4.81 9.35 12.39
N ALA A 381 5.30 8.72 11.31
CA ALA A 381 6.59 9.05 10.70
C ALA A 381 6.57 10.32 9.83
N GLY A 382 5.39 10.78 9.38
CA GLY A 382 5.19 11.97 8.55
C GLY A 382 3.86 12.68 8.86
N SER A 383 3.54 13.71 8.09
CA SER A 383 2.23 14.37 8.17
C SER A 383 1.11 13.48 7.61
N ASP A 384 -0.16 13.80 7.92
CA ASP A 384 -1.31 13.08 7.35
C ASP A 384 -1.34 13.14 5.82
N GLU A 385 -0.83 14.23 5.24
CA GLU A 385 -0.71 14.42 3.79
C GLU A 385 0.41 13.53 3.21
N ASP A 386 1.55 13.43 3.89
CA ASP A 386 2.63 12.52 3.52
C ASP A 386 2.19 11.06 3.54
N PHE A 387 1.44 10.67 4.58
CA PHE A 387 0.91 9.32 4.70
C PHE A 387 -0.06 8.97 3.56
N LYS A 388 -0.99 9.88 3.23
CA LYS A 388 -1.91 9.70 2.09
C LYS A 388 -1.16 9.61 0.77
N ASN A 389 -0.17 10.48 0.55
CA ASN A 389 0.64 10.46 -0.67
C ASN A 389 1.42 9.14 -0.81
N ILE A 390 1.99 8.62 0.29
CA ILE A 390 2.70 7.33 0.31
C ILE A 390 1.75 6.15 0.13
N GLN A 391 0.55 6.17 0.71
CA GLN A 391 -0.44 5.11 0.51
C GLN A 391 -0.95 5.04 -0.93
N ASN A 392 -1.12 6.20 -1.57
CA ASN A 392 -1.63 6.30 -2.94
C ASN A 392 -0.57 5.87 -3.98
N ASP A 393 0.73 5.92 -3.66
CA ASP A 393 1.79 5.36 -4.49
C ASP A 393 2.20 3.95 -4.00
N ARG A 394 1.76 2.93 -4.74
CA ARG A 394 2.09 1.53 -4.48
C ARG A 394 3.59 1.28 -4.31
N ASN A 395 4.45 1.97 -5.06
CA ASN A 395 5.90 1.76 -4.98
C ASN A 395 6.45 2.32 -3.66
N HIS A 396 6.03 3.51 -3.24
CA HIS A 396 6.40 4.09 -1.95
C HIS A 396 5.87 3.29 -0.78
N PHE A 397 4.62 2.87 -0.85
CA PHE A 397 4.01 2.03 0.17
C PHE A 397 4.82 0.74 0.38
N MET A 398 5.16 0.05 -0.71
CA MET A 398 5.97 -1.17 -0.67
C MET A 398 7.40 -0.92 -0.17
N ALA A 399 8.04 0.17 -0.60
CA ALA A 399 9.37 0.54 -0.13
C ALA A 399 9.39 0.89 1.36
N THR A 400 8.32 1.51 1.86
CA THR A 400 8.12 1.83 3.28
C THR A 400 8.01 0.55 4.10
N LYS A 401 7.16 -0.39 3.67
CA LYS A 401 7.03 -1.71 4.31
C LYS A 401 8.39 -2.43 4.33
N ASP A 402 9.09 -2.46 3.20
CA ASP A 402 10.43 -3.10 3.10
C ASP A 402 11.45 -2.45 4.06
N LEU A 403 11.48 -1.11 4.13
CA LEU A 403 12.42 -0.36 4.97
C LEU A 403 12.19 -0.69 6.45
N PHE A 404 10.95 -0.57 6.91
CA PHE A 404 10.58 -0.81 8.30
C PHE A 404 10.87 -2.26 8.72
N GLN A 405 10.43 -3.23 7.91
CA GLN A 405 10.64 -4.64 8.22
C GLN A 405 12.11 -5.04 8.19
N THR A 406 12.91 -4.47 7.28
CA THR A 406 14.35 -4.71 7.27
C THR A 406 15.02 -4.13 8.53
N ALA A 407 14.58 -2.97 9.00
CA ALA A 407 15.06 -2.40 10.26
C ALA A 407 14.78 -3.33 11.44
N VAL A 408 13.56 -3.89 11.52
CA VAL A 408 13.17 -4.87 12.54
C VAL A 408 14.06 -6.13 12.46
N LEU A 409 14.28 -6.67 11.27
CA LEU A 409 15.15 -7.84 11.06
C LEU A 409 16.60 -7.59 11.45
N LEU A 410 17.14 -6.41 11.17
CA LEU A 410 18.53 -6.07 11.50
C LEU A 410 18.77 -5.89 13.00
N ARG A 411 17.72 -5.69 13.81
CA ARG A 411 17.79 -5.68 15.27
C ARG A 411 17.89 -7.08 15.88
N LEU A 412 17.57 -8.13 15.12
CA LEU A 412 17.74 -9.52 15.55
C LEU A 412 19.18 -9.97 15.32
N SER A 413 19.76 -10.65 16.31
CA SER A 413 21.07 -11.28 16.16
C SER A 413 21.06 -12.35 15.05
N PRO A 414 22.23 -12.73 14.49
CA PRO A 414 22.30 -13.78 13.47
C PRO A 414 21.62 -15.11 13.88
N ASN A 415 21.74 -15.50 15.15
CA ASN A 415 21.11 -16.72 15.67
C ASN A 415 19.59 -16.58 15.80
N GLU A 416 19.10 -15.42 16.26
CA GLU A 416 17.66 -15.15 16.32
C GLU A 416 17.05 -15.13 14.93
N ARG A 417 17.71 -14.51 13.95
CA ARG A 417 17.27 -14.53 12.55
C ARG A 417 17.24 -15.93 11.94
N GLU A 418 18.18 -16.81 12.31
CA GLU A 418 18.19 -18.21 11.86
C GLU A 418 17.02 -18.99 12.47
N ASN A 419 16.62 -18.67 13.70
CA ASN A 419 15.45 -19.28 14.33
C ASN A 419 14.14 -18.77 13.71
N VAL A 420 14.03 -17.48 13.42
CA VAL A 420 12.92 -16.90 12.66
C VAL A 420 12.80 -17.59 11.30
N LYS A 421 13.92 -17.72 10.57
CA LYS A 421 13.97 -18.45 9.30
C LYS A 421 13.39 -19.86 9.44
N LYS A 422 13.86 -20.65 10.40
CA LYS A 422 13.35 -22.01 10.66
C LYS A 422 11.86 -22.03 11.00
N GLY A 423 11.34 -20.97 11.64
CA GLY A 423 9.91 -20.79 11.88
C GLY A 423 9.12 -20.55 10.60
N LEU A 424 9.64 -19.75 9.66
CA LEU A 424 8.99 -19.48 8.37
C LEU A 424 9.10 -20.66 7.38
N GLU A 425 10.13 -21.49 7.48
CA GLU A 425 10.27 -22.73 6.68
C GLU A 425 9.40 -23.89 7.23
N ASN A 426 8.72 -23.68 8.36
CA ASN A 426 7.83 -24.67 8.97
C ASN A 426 6.51 -24.79 8.17
N VAL A 427 5.98 -26.02 8.06
CA VAL A 427 4.65 -26.29 7.49
C VAL A 427 3.54 -25.45 8.12
N ASN A 428 3.65 -25.09 9.40
CA ASN A 428 2.68 -24.24 10.08
C ASN A 428 2.64 -22.80 9.51
N PHE A 429 3.72 -22.30 8.91
CA PHE A 429 3.71 -21.02 8.24
C PHE A 429 2.96 -21.08 6.90
N ALA A 430 3.14 -22.17 6.15
CA ALA A 430 2.34 -22.44 4.95
C ALA A 430 0.84 -22.54 5.29
N LYS A 431 0.51 -23.20 6.41
CA LYS A 431 -0.87 -23.26 6.91
C LYS A 431 -1.43 -21.89 7.27
N LEU A 432 -0.63 -21.04 7.92
CA LEU A 432 -1.02 -19.66 8.23
C LEU A 432 -1.30 -18.85 6.95
N GLN A 433 -0.44 -18.96 5.93
CA GLN A 433 -0.63 -18.31 4.63
C GLN A 433 -1.92 -18.79 3.94
N ALA A 434 -2.23 -20.09 4.03
CA ALA A 434 -3.47 -20.65 3.51
C ALA A 434 -4.70 -20.14 4.29
N ILE A 435 -4.62 -20.00 5.62
CA ILE A 435 -5.69 -19.40 6.44
C ILE A 435 -5.94 -17.95 6.01
N TYR A 436 -4.89 -17.13 5.87
CA TYR A 436 -5.03 -15.76 5.34
C TYR A 436 -5.69 -15.75 3.95
N SER A 437 -5.25 -16.62 3.05
CA SER A 437 -5.85 -16.75 1.71
C SER A 437 -7.30 -17.20 1.74
N ALA A 438 -7.69 -18.08 2.67
CA ALA A 438 -9.07 -18.54 2.82
C ALA A 438 -10.00 -17.39 3.23
N TYR A 439 -9.61 -16.58 4.22
CA TYR A 439 -10.39 -15.40 4.60
C TYR A 439 -10.41 -14.31 3.51
N HIS A 440 -9.35 -14.19 2.71
CA HIS A 440 -9.35 -13.29 1.55
C HIS A 440 -10.42 -13.69 0.53
N ASN A 441 -10.49 -14.99 0.23
CA ASN A 441 -11.37 -15.55 -0.80
C ASN A 441 -12.82 -15.74 -0.33
N ASP A 442 -13.04 -16.04 0.95
CA ASP A 442 -14.37 -16.28 1.51
C ASP A 442 -14.63 -15.40 2.73
N LYS A 443 -15.27 -14.25 2.48
CA LYS A 443 -15.67 -13.29 3.52
C LYS A 443 -16.76 -13.83 4.45
N THR A 444 -17.42 -14.94 4.12
CA THR A 444 -18.43 -15.57 4.99
C THR A 444 -17.79 -16.25 6.20
N LEU A 445 -16.47 -16.49 6.16
CA LEU A 445 -15.68 -16.97 7.29
C LEU A 445 -15.64 -15.97 8.46
N PHE A 446 -16.00 -14.71 8.23
CA PHE A 446 -16.24 -13.72 9.29
C PHE A 446 -17.72 -13.65 9.71
N SER A 447 -18.43 -14.78 9.69
CA SER A 447 -19.88 -14.84 9.95
C SER A 447 -20.30 -14.28 11.31
N SER A 448 -19.37 -14.20 12.27
CA SER A 448 -19.57 -13.62 13.59
C SER A 448 -19.51 -12.08 13.60
N LEU A 449 -18.97 -11.48 12.52
CA LEU A 449 -18.72 -10.05 12.40
C LEU A 449 -19.80 -9.36 11.58
N ASN A 450 -20.04 -8.08 11.87
CA ASN A 450 -20.85 -7.28 10.98
C ASN A 450 -20.10 -7.03 9.65
N ARG A 451 -20.84 -6.69 8.59
CA ARG A 451 -20.30 -6.58 7.22
C ARG A 451 -19.04 -5.70 7.11
N ASN A 452 -18.94 -4.61 7.87
CA ASN A 452 -17.77 -3.71 7.81
C ASN A 452 -16.62 -4.18 8.68
N GLU A 453 -16.89 -4.78 9.85
CA GLU A 453 -15.87 -5.49 10.62
C GLU A 453 -15.27 -6.62 9.79
N SER A 454 -16.08 -7.38 9.05
CA SER A 454 -15.59 -8.39 8.10
C SER A 454 -14.74 -7.78 6.98
N LYS A 455 -15.08 -6.59 6.46
CA LYS A 455 -14.28 -5.90 5.43
C LYS A 455 -12.97 -5.35 5.95
N LEU A 456 -12.98 -4.75 7.14
CA LEU A 456 -11.78 -4.28 7.82
C LEU A 456 -10.87 -5.45 8.17
N ALA A 457 -11.43 -6.53 8.71
CA ALA A 457 -10.70 -7.76 8.96
C ALA A 457 -10.13 -8.35 7.66
N ALA A 458 -10.88 -8.34 6.55
CA ALA A 458 -10.37 -8.75 5.25
C ALA A 458 -9.21 -7.86 4.76
N THR A 459 -9.33 -6.54 4.91
CA THR A 459 -8.24 -5.59 4.54
C THR A 459 -6.99 -5.82 5.41
N LEU A 460 -7.18 -6.05 6.72
CA LEU A 460 -6.10 -6.37 7.64
C LEU A 460 -5.43 -7.71 7.27
N ILE A 461 -6.18 -8.67 6.77
CA ILE A 461 -5.64 -9.94 6.27
C ILE A 461 -4.80 -9.73 5.02
N ASP A 462 -5.24 -8.89 4.08
CA ASP A 462 -4.48 -8.56 2.88
C ASP A 462 -3.16 -7.90 3.27
N ASP A 463 -3.21 -6.95 4.20
CA ASP A 463 -2.02 -6.31 4.74
C ASP A 463 -1.09 -7.29 5.46
N LEU A 464 -1.63 -8.25 6.24
CA LEU A 464 -0.83 -9.28 6.90
C LEU A 464 -0.18 -10.23 5.90
N SER A 465 -0.89 -10.61 4.83
CA SER A 465 -0.38 -11.47 3.77
C SER A 465 0.77 -10.78 3.02
N ASP A 466 0.56 -9.52 2.61
CA ASP A 466 1.58 -8.68 2.00
C ASP A 466 2.79 -8.50 2.93
N SER A 467 2.53 -8.13 4.19
CA SER A 467 3.55 -7.90 5.21
C SER A 467 4.39 -9.15 5.44
N SER A 468 3.77 -10.33 5.51
CA SER A 468 4.45 -11.62 5.66
C SER A 468 5.34 -11.96 4.46
N SER A 469 4.86 -11.68 3.24
CA SER A 469 5.60 -11.90 1.99
C SER A 469 6.82 -10.98 1.87
N ILE A 470 6.65 -9.70 2.21
CA ILE A 470 7.73 -8.71 2.24
C ILE A 470 8.77 -9.07 3.31
N PHE A 471 8.32 -9.52 4.50
CA PHE A 471 9.20 -9.86 5.62
C PHE A 471 10.08 -11.05 5.28
N THR A 472 9.46 -12.07 4.71
CA THR A 472 10.10 -13.24 4.13
C THR A 472 11.17 -12.86 3.10
N ARG A 473 10.82 -12.00 2.14
CA ARG A 473 11.74 -11.54 1.09
C ARG A 473 12.94 -10.79 1.68
N ASN A 474 12.71 -9.97 2.70
CA ASN A 474 13.78 -9.25 3.38
C ASN A 474 14.70 -10.19 4.14
N LEU A 475 14.15 -11.18 4.84
CA LEU A 475 14.94 -12.23 5.49
C LEU A 475 15.76 -13.02 4.46
N ALA A 476 15.15 -13.47 3.37
CA ALA A 476 15.84 -14.17 2.30
C ALA A 476 16.96 -13.31 1.69
N THR A 477 16.77 -12.00 1.57
CA THR A 477 17.82 -11.11 1.04
C THR A 477 19.01 -11.00 2.00
N LEU A 478 18.79 -11.00 3.32
CA LEU A 478 19.88 -10.98 4.31
C LEU A 478 20.72 -12.27 4.30
N TYR A 479 20.14 -13.41 3.92
CA TYR A 479 20.82 -14.70 3.83
C TYR A 479 21.21 -15.12 2.40
N GLY A 480 20.88 -14.31 1.39
CA GLY A 480 20.91 -14.67 -0.03
C GLY A 480 19.64 -15.45 -0.44
N LYS A 481 19.02 -15.05 -1.57
CA LYS A 481 17.66 -15.45 -2.00
C LYS A 481 17.39 -16.97 -2.04
N GLU A 482 18.42 -17.81 -2.17
CA GLU A 482 18.28 -19.26 -2.28
C GLU A 482 18.36 -20.02 -0.95
N SER A 483 18.50 -19.30 0.16
CA SER A 483 18.68 -19.90 1.48
C SER A 483 17.37 -20.22 2.21
N LEU A 484 16.24 -19.67 1.76
CA LEU A 484 14.92 -19.77 2.40
C LEU A 484 14.01 -20.69 1.58
N ASN A 485 13.56 -21.80 2.15
CA ASN A 485 12.62 -22.74 1.52
C ASN A 485 11.25 -22.66 2.18
N ILE A 486 10.35 -21.84 1.63
CA ILE A 486 8.96 -21.82 2.08
C ILE A 486 8.19 -22.91 1.37
N LEU A 487 7.38 -23.63 2.14
CA LEU A 487 6.44 -24.60 1.61
C LEU A 487 5.22 -23.85 1.09
N GLU A 488 4.87 -24.04 -0.17
CA GLU A 488 3.59 -23.61 -0.74
C GLU A 488 2.60 -24.77 -0.60
N TYR A 489 1.40 -24.49 -0.09
CA TYR A 489 0.36 -25.49 0.15
C TYR A 489 -0.79 -25.27 -0.85
N GLU A 490 -1.01 -26.21 -1.76
CA GLU A 490 -2.01 -26.11 -2.83
C GLU A 490 -3.36 -26.77 -2.47
N GLU A 491 -3.47 -27.53 -1.37
CA GLU A 491 -4.68 -28.28 -1.02
C GLU A 491 -5.57 -27.56 0.01
N GLN A 492 -6.86 -27.92 0.06
CA GLN A 492 -7.76 -27.54 1.16
C GLN A 492 -7.21 -28.09 2.48
N ILE A 493 -6.80 -27.19 3.39
CA ILE A 493 -6.29 -27.59 4.70
C ILE A 493 -7.48 -27.84 5.62
N GLU A 494 -7.57 -29.02 6.23
CA GLU A 494 -8.44 -29.20 7.39
C GLU A 494 -7.90 -28.32 8.53
N TYR A 495 -8.70 -27.33 8.93
CA TYR A 495 -8.35 -26.35 9.95
C TYR A 495 -8.69 -26.88 11.35
N ASP A 496 -7.84 -26.57 12.32
CA ASP A 496 -8.14 -26.75 13.74
C ASP A 496 -8.88 -25.48 14.25
N GLU A 497 -10.09 -25.65 14.78
CA GLU A 497 -10.98 -24.55 15.20
C GLU A 497 -10.29 -23.61 16.21
N ASP A 498 -9.43 -24.15 17.08
CA ASP A 498 -8.73 -23.37 18.11
C ASP A 498 -7.70 -22.39 17.51
N SER A 499 -7.02 -22.78 16.43
CA SER A 499 -6.06 -21.91 15.74
C SER A 499 -6.78 -20.82 14.92
N PHE A 500 -7.96 -21.14 14.40
CA PHE A 500 -8.81 -20.22 13.66
C PHE A 500 -9.38 -19.13 14.58
N GLY A 501 -9.89 -19.52 15.75
CA GLY A 501 -10.50 -18.59 16.71
C GLY A 501 -9.55 -17.51 17.23
N VAL A 502 -8.26 -17.82 17.45
CA VAL A 502 -7.27 -16.82 17.88
C VAL A 502 -7.03 -15.77 16.79
N ILE A 503 -6.87 -16.22 15.54
CA ILE A 503 -6.65 -15.33 14.38
C ILE A 503 -7.86 -14.43 14.15
N GLU A 504 -9.06 -15.02 14.16
CA GLU A 504 -10.31 -14.27 14.02
C GLU A 504 -10.45 -13.23 15.13
N SER A 505 -10.16 -13.60 16.38
CA SER A 505 -10.23 -12.70 17.54
C SER A 505 -9.27 -11.52 17.41
N ASP A 506 -8.01 -11.76 17.07
CA ASP A 506 -6.99 -10.71 16.92
C ASP A 506 -7.37 -9.72 15.80
N LEU A 507 -7.80 -10.25 14.63
CA LEU A 507 -8.27 -9.43 13.51
C LEU A 507 -9.51 -8.61 13.87
N THR A 508 -10.46 -9.21 14.58
CA THR A 508 -11.69 -8.55 15.03
C THR A 508 -11.38 -7.41 15.99
N ASN A 509 -10.54 -7.68 17.00
CA ASN A 509 -10.15 -6.68 17.99
C ASN A 509 -9.44 -5.51 17.31
N LYS A 510 -8.56 -5.78 16.34
CA LYS A 510 -7.87 -4.71 15.62
C LYS A 510 -8.77 -3.95 14.67
N ALA A 511 -9.70 -4.61 13.99
CA ALA A 511 -10.71 -3.95 13.19
C ALA A 511 -11.55 -2.98 14.05
N LYS A 512 -11.95 -3.41 15.26
CA LYS A 512 -12.67 -2.56 16.23
C LYS A 512 -11.82 -1.41 16.75
N GLU A 513 -10.55 -1.65 17.06
CA GLU A 513 -9.61 -0.62 17.52
C GLU A 513 -9.39 0.43 16.42
N TYR A 514 -9.10 0.00 15.20
CA TYR A 514 -8.90 0.87 14.04
C TYR A 514 -10.16 1.69 13.74
N ALA A 515 -11.33 1.05 13.79
CA ALA A 515 -12.60 1.75 13.64
C ALA A 515 -12.80 2.80 14.73
N SER A 516 -12.56 2.43 15.99
CA SER A 516 -12.69 3.32 17.14
C SER A 516 -11.73 4.52 17.05
N GLN A 517 -10.48 4.29 16.64
CA GLN A 517 -9.48 5.35 16.45
C GLN A 517 -9.94 6.37 15.42
N ARG A 518 -10.37 5.90 14.24
CA ARG A 518 -10.88 6.76 13.16
C ARG A 518 -12.13 7.54 13.55
N ILE A 519 -13.07 6.91 14.25
CA ILE A 519 -14.25 7.61 14.79
C ILE A 519 -13.83 8.66 15.81
N ASN A 520 -12.88 8.34 16.69
CA ASN A 520 -12.39 9.30 17.68
C ASN A 520 -11.69 10.49 17.01
N GLU A 521 -10.83 10.25 16.02
CA GLU A 521 -10.19 11.31 15.21
C GLU A 521 -11.24 12.18 14.53
N PHE A 522 -12.24 11.56 13.87
CA PHE A 522 -13.35 12.27 13.23
C PHE A 522 -14.12 13.12 14.26
N VAL A 523 -14.56 12.53 15.36
CA VAL A 523 -15.35 13.24 16.37
C VAL A 523 -14.53 14.34 17.08
N ASN A 524 -13.23 14.14 17.29
CA ASN A 524 -12.38 15.15 17.91
C ASN A 524 -12.05 16.31 16.97
N SER A 525 -11.99 16.06 15.65
CA SER A 525 -11.75 17.09 14.64
C SER A 525 -12.99 17.91 14.29
N HIS A 526 -14.20 17.39 14.55
CA HIS A 526 -15.48 18.01 14.20
C HIS A 526 -16.30 18.51 15.41
N PHE A 527 -15.84 18.32 16.65
CA PHE A 527 -16.58 18.76 17.85
C PHE A 527 -15.63 19.40 18.88
N SER A 528 -15.97 20.59 19.37
CA SER A 528 -15.18 21.38 20.33
C SER A 528 -16.06 22.02 21.42
N GLY A 529 -15.48 22.47 22.54
CA GLY A 529 -16.22 23.13 23.63
C GLY A 529 -16.87 22.20 24.67
N ASN A 530 -17.49 22.78 25.71
CA ASN A 530 -17.96 22.06 26.90
C ASN A 530 -19.24 21.22 26.68
N LEU A 531 -20.09 21.61 25.73
CA LEU A 531 -21.28 20.86 25.30
C LEU A 531 -20.93 19.62 24.46
N ALA A 532 -19.69 19.51 23.98
CA ALA A 532 -19.30 18.49 23.03
C ALA A 532 -19.29 17.07 23.63
N GLU A 533 -18.85 16.84 24.87
CA GLU A 533 -18.53 15.46 25.30
C GLU A 533 -19.75 14.50 25.35
N PRO A 534 -20.93 14.90 25.84
CA PRO A 534 -22.13 14.06 25.76
C PRO A 534 -22.56 13.78 24.32
N VAL A 535 -22.52 14.81 23.45
CA VAL A 535 -22.88 14.69 22.03
C VAL A 535 -21.85 13.82 21.29
N LYS A 536 -20.55 14.01 21.55
CA LYS A 536 -19.44 13.20 21.06
C LYS A 536 -19.64 11.74 21.42
N THR A 537 -19.98 11.45 22.68
CA THR A 537 -20.21 10.08 23.15
C THR A 537 -21.39 9.43 22.43
N LEU A 538 -22.49 10.16 22.26
CA LEU A 538 -23.67 9.69 21.53
C LEU A 538 -23.37 9.42 20.04
N VAL A 539 -22.68 10.36 19.37
CA VAL A 539 -22.22 10.22 17.98
C VAL A 539 -21.29 9.02 17.83
N LYS A 540 -20.29 8.88 18.72
CA LYS A 540 -19.36 7.74 18.75
C LYS A 540 -20.11 6.43 18.87
N ASN A 541 -20.99 6.31 19.86
CA ASN A 541 -21.77 5.09 20.09
C ASN A 541 -22.63 4.73 18.87
N LYS A 542 -23.21 5.73 18.20
CA LYS A 542 -24.08 5.50 17.05
C LYS A 542 -23.32 5.16 15.78
N LEU A 543 -22.22 5.86 15.51
CA LEU A 543 -21.29 5.49 14.44
C LEU A 543 -20.83 4.06 14.66
N MET A 544 -20.50 3.68 15.90
CA MET A 544 -20.16 2.30 16.32
C MET A 544 -21.27 1.27 16.15
N SER A 545 -22.54 1.62 16.39
CA SER A 545 -23.63 0.64 16.45
C SER A 545 -24.35 0.35 15.12
N ASP A 546 -24.61 1.36 14.27
CA ASP A 546 -25.67 1.21 13.24
C ASP A 546 -25.31 1.69 11.83
N THR A 547 -24.29 2.52 11.63
CA THR A 547 -23.94 3.04 10.28
C THR A 547 -23.11 2.06 9.45
N TYR A 548 -22.70 0.93 10.04
CA TYR A 548 -21.67 0.02 9.51
C TYR A 548 -22.15 -1.16 8.66
N SER A 549 -23.40 -1.19 8.21
CA SER A 549 -23.94 -2.31 7.41
C SER A 549 -23.98 -2.06 5.89
N ASN A 550 -24.00 -0.79 5.43
CA ASN A 550 -24.53 -0.46 4.08
C ASN A 550 -23.60 0.27 3.10
N LEU A 551 -22.36 0.61 3.45
CA LEU A 551 -21.45 1.23 2.48
C LEU A 551 -20.80 0.14 1.60
N GLY A 552 -21.25 0.08 0.34
CA GLY A 552 -20.63 -0.74 -0.70
C GLY A 552 -19.20 -0.28 -1.01
N ASN A 553 -18.30 -1.27 -1.09
CA ASN A 553 -16.98 -1.32 -1.72
C ASN A 553 -15.89 -0.23 -1.63
N ASP A 554 -16.10 0.94 -1.05
CA ASP A 554 -15.01 1.91 -0.96
C ASP A 554 -14.43 2.00 0.45
N GLU A 555 -13.13 2.27 0.49
CA GLU A 555 -12.20 2.38 1.62
C GLU A 555 -12.84 2.95 2.90
N TYR A 556 -12.42 2.41 4.04
CA TYR A 556 -12.87 2.83 5.35
C TYR A 556 -12.54 4.30 5.59
N ALA A 557 -13.57 5.14 5.60
CA ALA A 557 -13.47 6.55 5.92
C ALA A 557 -14.80 6.99 6.56
N GLY A 558 -14.81 7.22 7.88
CA GLY A 558 -15.98 7.75 8.60
C GLY A 558 -16.41 9.12 8.07
N ASP A 559 -15.45 9.86 7.53
CA ASP A 559 -15.60 11.03 6.68
C ASP A 559 -16.47 10.75 5.45
N ILE A 560 -16.35 9.61 4.77
CA ILE A 560 -17.15 9.28 3.58
C ILE A 560 -18.61 8.97 3.95
N ALA A 561 -18.93 8.39 5.11
CA ALA A 561 -20.32 8.09 5.49
C ALA A 561 -21.09 9.38 5.83
N PHE A 562 -20.49 10.20 6.70
CA PHE A 562 -20.97 11.52 7.07
C PHE A 562 -21.03 12.43 5.85
N ASN A 563 -19.95 12.52 5.06
CA ASN A 563 -19.92 13.34 3.85
C ASN A 563 -20.79 12.76 2.73
N LYS A 564 -21.04 11.46 2.58
CA LYS A 564 -21.95 10.95 1.52
C LYS A 564 -23.41 11.29 1.80
N ALA A 565 -23.85 11.23 3.06
CA ALA A 565 -25.20 11.63 3.44
C ALA A 565 -25.36 13.15 3.36
N VAL A 566 -24.44 13.89 4.01
CA VAL A 566 -24.40 15.35 3.98
C VAL A 566 -24.23 15.84 2.55
N ASN A 567 -23.16 15.48 1.82
CA ASN A 567 -22.93 15.98 0.46
C ASN A 567 -24.05 15.62 -0.51
N LYS A 568 -24.76 14.48 -0.36
CA LYS A 568 -25.87 14.16 -1.27
C LYS A 568 -27.04 15.14 -1.09
N GLU A 569 -27.54 15.31 0.13
CA GLU A 569 -28.71 16.16 0.38
C GLU A 569 -28.38 17.64 0.21
N VAL A 570 -27.22 18.04 0.74
CA VAL A 570 -26.65 19.37 0.57
C VAL A 570 -26.44 19.70 -0.89
N SER A 571 -25.74 18.83 -1.65
CA SER A 571 -25.47 19.10 -3.07
C SER A 571 -26.77 19.21 -3.86
N VAL A 572 -27.78 18.39 -3.59
CA VAL A 572 -29.06 18.44 -4.32
C VAL A 572 -29.78 19.76 -4.05
N MET A 573 -29.89 20.18 -2.78
CA MET A 573 -30.52 21.46 -2.41
C MET A 573 -29.76 22.66 -2.98
N MET A 574 -28.44 22.58 -2.93
CA MET A 574 -27.55 23.60 -3.46
C MET A 574 -27.64 23.74 -4.97
N ASN A 575 -27.55 22.62 -5.70
CA ASN A 575 -27.63 22.60 -7.15
C ASN A 575 -28.97 23.20 -7.59
N TRP A 576 -30.06 22.87 -6.90
CA TRP A 576 -31.36 23.50 -7.12
C TRP A 576 -31.33 25.02 -6.91
N LYS A 577 -30.81 25.51 -5.78
CA LYS A 577 -30.74 26.94 -5.47
C LYS A 577 -29.91 27.72 -6.50
N ILE A 578 -28.77 27.16 -6.91
CA ILE A 578 -27.91 27.75 -7.93
C ILE A 578 -28.63 27.80 -9.28
N MET A 579 -29.29 26.72 -9.69
CA MET A 579 -30.02 26.68 -10.96
C MET A 579 -31.21 27.65 -10.99
N SER A 580 -32.00 27.69 -9.92
CA SER A 580 -33.14 28.60 -9.81
C SER A 580 -32.70 30.06 -9.79
N GLY A 581 -31.61 30.37 -9.07
CA GLY A 581 -31.00 31.70 -9.08
C GLY A 581 -30.48 32.10 -10.46
N ALA A 582 -29.79 31.19 -11.16
CA ALA A 582 -29.24 31.46 -12.48
C ALA A 582 -30.35 31.66 -13.52
N LYS A 583 -31.47 30.92 -13.41
CA LYS A 583 -32.68 31.10 -14.22
C LYS A 583 -33.28 32.50 -14.01
N GLN A 584 -33.43 32.93 -12.77
CA GLN A 584 -33.97 34.27 -12.43
C GLN A 584 -33.08 35.39 -12.98
N LEU A 585 -31.75 35.28 -12.81
CA LEU A 585 -30.79 36.24 -13.37
C LEU A 585 -30.84 36.29 -14.89
N ASN A 586 -30.95 35.13 -15.56
CA ASN A 586 -31.02 35.04 -17.01
C ASN A 586 -32.30 35.65 -17.60
N ASN A 587 -33.42 35.57 -16.87
CA ASN A 587 -34.69 36.16 -17.29
C ASN A 587 -34.77 37.68 -17.06
N GLY A 588 -33.77 38.26 -16.37
CA GLY A 588 -33.76 39.68 -16.02
C GLY A 588 -34.56 40.02 -14.76
N ASP A 589 -35.02 39.01 -14.01
CA ASP A 589 -35.80 39.15 -12.77
C ASP A 589 -34.88 39.39 -11.56
N PHE A 590 -33.96 40.36 -11.68
CA PHE A 590 -32.90 40.61 -10.70
C PHE A 590 -33.45 40.87 -9.29
N ALA A 591 -34.57 41.58 -9.17
CA ALA A 591 -35.18 41.92 -7.88
C ALA A 591 -35.69 40.69 -7.10
N ASP A 592 -35.98 39.59 -7.80
CA ASP A 592 -36.45 38.36 -7.19
C ASP A 592 -35.29 37.44 -6.79
N ALA A 593 -34.17 37.53 -7.50
CA ALA A 593 -32.94 36.79 -7.21
C ALA A 593 -32.41 37.07 -5.79
N VAL A 594 -32.03 36.00 -5.09
CA VAL A 594 -31.59 36.09 -3.69
C VAL A 594 -30.20 36.74 -3.59
N CYS A 595 -29.28 36.41 -4.50
CA CYS A 595 -27.97 37.06 -4.54
C CYS A 595 -28.05 38.58 -4.73
N TYR A 596 -29.04 39.08 -5.49
CA TYR A 596 -29.29 40.53 -5.61
C TYR A 596 -29.66 41.15 -4.26
N LYS A 597 -30.54 40.48 -3.50
CA LYS A 597 -30.93 40.93 -2.15
C LYS A 597 -29.74 40.88 -1.20
N ASP A 598 -28.90 39.84 -1.29
CA ASP A 598 -27.75 39.64 -0.41
C ASP A 598 -26.63 40.66 -0.67
N ILE A 599 -26.34 40.97 -1.94
CA ILE A 599 -25.39 42.03 -2.33
C ILE A 599 -25.81 43.38 -1.76
N ASN A 600 -27.08 43.74 -1.94
CA ASN A 600 -27.61 45.01 -1.41
C ASN A 600 -27.70 45.02 0.14
N ARG A 601 -27.70 43.85 0.77
CA ARG A 601 -27.69 43.67 2.24
C ARG A 601 -26.29 43.51 2.83
N LEU A 602 -25.24 43.82 2.06
CA LEU A 602 -23.85 43.79 2.51
C LEU A 602 -23.31 42.38 2.76
N ILE A 603 -23.59 41.43 1.86
CA ILE A 603 -22.86 40.14 1.80
C ILE A 603 -21.35 40.37 1.84
N ASN A 604 -20.65 39.65 2.73
CA ASN A 604 -19.20 39.74 2.84
C ASN A 604 -18.56 38.75 1.85
N VAL A 605 -18.11 39.25 0.70
CA VAL A 605 -17.38 38.47 -0.31
C VAL A 605 -15.98 39.03 -0.50
N SER A 606 -14.97 38.19 -0.34
CA SER A 606 -13.58 38.47 -0.66
C SER A 606 -13.21 37.91 -2.03
N LEU A 607 -12.73 38.77 -2.91
CA LEU A 607 -12.10 38.45 -4.19
C LEU A 607 -10.59 38.19 -3.98
N PRO A 608 -9.84 37.76 -5.02
CA PRO A 608 -8.38 37.64 -4.93
C PRO A 608 -7.71 38.92 -4.39
N ASP A 609 -6.55 38.76 -3.77
CA ASP A 609 -5.78 39.82 -3.09
C ASP A 609 -6.52 40.52 -1.94
N ASN A 610 -7.50 39.85 -1.33
CA ASN A 610 -8.36 40.35 -0.25
C ASN A 610 -9.20 41.59 -0.61
N LYS A 611 -9.43 41.81 -1.92
CA LYS A 611 -10.35 42.87 -2.36
C LYS A 611 -11.78 42.49 -2.00
N LYS A 612 -12.55 43.38 -1.37
CA LYS A 612 -13.97 43.12 -1.09
C LYS A 612 -14.85 43.40 -2.30
N LEU A 613 -15.86 42.56 -2.51
CA LEU A 613 -16.91 42.83 -3.50
C LEU A 613 -17.73 44.05 -3.09
N THR A 614 -18.09 44.88 -4.07
CA THR A 614 -18.89 46.08 -3.82
C THR A 614 -20.34 45.71 -3.46
N ASN A 615 -20.99 46.54 -2.65
CA ASN A 615 -22.42 46.39 -2.29
C ASN A 615 -23.40 46.99 -3.32
N ASN A 616 -22.89 47.62 -4.37
CA ASN A 616 -23.65 48.09 -5.51
C ASN A 616 -23.79 46.93 -6.50
N PHE A 617 -25.00 46.47 -6.74
CA PHE A 617 -25.24 45.29 -7.58
C PHE A 617 -24.65 45.40 -8.99
N GLU A 618 -24.79 46.53 -9.68
CA GLU A 618 -24.25 46.69 -11.04
C GLU A 618 -22.72 46.61 -11.04
N THR A 619 -22.06 47.28 -10.10
CA THR A 619 -20.61 47.25 -9.95
C THR A 619 -20.13 45.85 -9.54
N ALA A 620 -20.86 45.18 -8.65
CA ALA A 620 -20.57 43.81 -8.24
C ALA A 620 -20.66 42.83 -9.42
N CYS A 621 -21.67 42.97 -10.29
CA CYS A 621 -21.78 42.17 -11.50
C CYS A 621 -20.58 42.37 -12.43
N ASP A 622 -20.10 43.61 -12.61
CA ASP A 622 -18.89 43.89 -13.39
C ASP A 622 -17.65 43.26 -12.72
N GLU A 623 -17.51 43.37 -11.40
CA GLU A 623 -16.40 42.78 -10.65
C GLU A 623 -16.37 41.26 -10.75
N ILE A 624 -17.53 40.60 -10.70
CA ILE A 624 -17.63 39.14 -10.90
C ILE A 624 -17.40 38.77 -12.36
N ALA A 625 -17.87 39.56 -13.34
CA ALA A 625 -17.60 39.31 -14.75
C ALA A 625 -16.08 39.35 -15.05
N ARG A 626 -15.38 40.37 -14.54
CA ARG A 626 -13.92 40.49 -14.64
C ARG A 626 -13.22 39.32 -13.95
N PHE A 627 -13.70 38.92 -12.76
CA PHE A 627 -13.18 37.75 -12.07
C PHE A 627 -13.37 36.47 -12.89
N VAL A 628 -14.56 36.21 -13.44
CA VAL A 628 -14.87 34.99 -14.19
C VAL A 628 -14.08 34.91 -15.49
N LEU A 629 -13.96 36.02 -16.23
CA LEU A 629 -13.30 36.05 -17.54
C LEU A 629 -11.80 36.37 -17.49
N SER A 630 -11.27 36.76 -16.32
CA SER A 630 -9.89 37.24 -16.17
C SER A 630 -9.56 38.43 -17.10
N ASP A 631 -10.50 39.36 -17.27
CA ASP A 631 -10.34 40.56 -18.12
C ASP A 631 -10.94 41.78 -17.41
N ASP A 632 -10.08 42.74 -17.06
CA ASP A 632 -10.45 43.95 -16.30
C ASP A 632 -11.29 44.95 -17.10
N SER A 633 -11.36 44.82 -18.42
CA SER A 633 -12.10 45.73 -19.31
C SER A 633 -13.57 45.37 -19.49
N VAL A 634 -13.98 44.23 -18.94
CA VAL A 634 -15.32 43.67 -19.12
C VAL A 634 -16.37 44.45 -18.31
N GLU A 635 -17.51 44.66 -18.96
CA GLU A 635 -18.76 45.14 -18.37
C GLU A 635 -19.83 44.06 -18.53
N TYR A 636 -20.53 43.73 -17.44
CA TYR A 636 -21.52 42.67 -17.37
C TYR A 636 -22.64 42.83 -18.41
N LYS A 637 -23.10 44.06 -18.66
CA LYS A 637 -24.15 44.37 -19.64
C LYS A 637 -23.73 44.17 -21.11
N LYS A 638 -22.43 44.02 -21.38
CA LYS A 638 -21.86 43.85 -22.74
C LYS A 638 -21.37 42.43 -23.03
N LEU A 639 -21.60 41.50 -22.10
CA LEU A 639 -21.19 40.11 -22.25
C LEU A 639 -21.95 39.41 -23.37
N ASP A 640 -21.26 38.51 -24.08
CA ASP A 640 -21.93 37.53 -24.93
C ASP A 640 -22.78 36.57 -24.08
N LYS A 641 -23.72 35.85 -24.71
CA LYS A 641 -24.68 34.97 -24.01
C LYS A 641 -23.99 33.91 -23.13
N GLU A 642 -22.88 33.32 -23.60
CA GLU A 642 -22.17 32.27 -22.85
C GLU A 642 -21.45 32.88 -21.64
N SER A 643 -20.71 33.97 -21.84
CA SER A 643 -20.00 34.70 -20.78
C SER A 643 -20.95 35.30 -19.74
N PHE A 644 -22.12 35.78 -20.18
CA PHE A 644 -23.20 36.25 -19.33
C PHE A 644 -23.72 35.13 -18.43
N ASN A 645 -24.02 33.96 -19.02
CA ASN A 645 -24.47 32.79 -18.27
C ASN A 645 -23.42 32.27 -17.28
N LYS A 646 -22.13 32.24 -17.65
CA LYS A 646 -21.02 31.89 -16.73
C LYS A 646 -21.00 32.80 -15.52
N THR A 647 -21.16 34.10 -15.74
CA THR A 647 -21.19 35.11 -14.68
C THR A 647 -22.40 34.93 -13.77
N ASN A 648 -23.57 34.63 -14.33
CA ASN A 648 -24.80 34.36 -13.57
C ASN A 648 -24.74 33.08 -12.73
N LEU A 649 -24.08 32.04 -13.21
CA LEU A 649 -23.84 30.84 -12.42
C LEU A 649 -23.01 31.18 -11.17
N VAL A 650 -21.91 31.91 -11.32
CA VAL A 650 -21.06 32.32 -10.19
C VAL A 650 -21.80 33.28 -9.25
N LEU A 651 -22.55 34.25 -9.76
CA LEU A 651 -23.41 35.12 -8.95
C LEU A 651 -24.46 34.33 -8.16
N SER A 652 -25.02 33.27 -8.74
CA SER A 652 -26.02 32.41 -8.08
C SER A 652 -25.41 31.53 -6.99
N MET A 653 -24.12 31.21 -7.10
CA MET A 653 -23.37 30.53 -6.02
C MET A 653 -23.17 31.45 -4.80
N LEU A 654 -23.06 32.77 -5.01
CA LEU A 654 -22.91 33.81 -3.99
C LEU A 654 -24.27 34.20 -3.34
N SER A 655 -24.93 33.23 -2.71
CA SER A 655 -26.26 33.42 -2.12
C SER A 655 -26.33 32.88 -0.69
N GLN A 656 -26.97 33.62 0.22
CA GLN A 656 -27.24 33.20 1.59
C GLN A 656 -28.15 31.97 1.64
N GLU A 657 -29.01 31.76 0.62
CA GLU A 657 -29.85 30.56 0.53
C GLU A 657 -29.03 29.28 0.34
N THR A 658 -27.85 29.39 -0.25
CA THR A 658 -26.87 28.30 -0.35
C THR A 658 -26.37 27.87 1.04
N SER A 659 -26.16 28.83 1.95
CA SER A 659 -25.83 28.56 3.36
C SER A 659 -27.04 28.02 4.14
N LYS A 660 -28.24 28.57 3.94
CA LYS A 660 -29.45 28.10 4.64
C LYS A 660 -29.85 26.67 4.29
N ALA A 661 -29.57 26.22 3.06
CA ALA A 661 -29.80 24.84 2.64
C ALA A 661 -29.12 23.80 3.57
N LEU A 662 -28.07 24.22 4.28
CA LEU A 662 -27.28 23.39 5.19
C LEU A 662 -27.76 23.44 6.63
N SER A 663 -28.35 24.58 7.02
CA SER A 663 -28.87 24.83 8.38
C SER A 663 -30.16 24.04 8.71
N GLY A 664 -30.76 23.39 7.72
CA GLY A 664 -32.04 22.66 7.83
C GLY A 664 -31.99 21.34 8.61
N GLY A 665 -30.79 20.90 8.99
CA GLY A 665 -30.55 19.64 9.70
C GLY A 665 -29.32 18.93 9.14
N ILE A 666 -28.29 18.69 9.97
CA ILE A 666 -27.13 17.88 9.57
C ILE A 666 -27.35 16.47 10.09
N SER A 667 -27.57 15.52 9.18
CA SER A 667 -27.64 14.10 9.50
C SER A 667 -26.24 13.57 9.81
N VAL A 668 -25.97 13.35 11.10
CA VAL A 668 -24.66 12.90 11.58
C VAL A 668 -24.55 11.38 11.58
N ALA A 669 -25.67 10.67 11.59
CA ALA A 669 -25.72 9.21 11.52
C ALA A 669 -27.03 8.69 10.95
N LEU A 670 -26.97 7.58 10.22
CA LEU A 670 -28.12 6.86 9.66
C LEU A 670 -28.43 5.57 10.45
N ASP A 671 -29.65 5.07 10.31
CA ASP A 671 -30.10 3.78 10.84
C ASP A 671 -29.50 2.57 10.08
N LEU A 672 -29.77 1.36 10.56
CA LEU A 672 -29.21 0.10 10.04
C LEU A 672 -29.58 -0.17 8.57
N ASP A 673 -30.68 0.39 8.07
CA ASP A 673 -31.13 0.30 6.68
C ASP A 673 -30.64 1.47 5.82
N GLY A 674 -29.94 2.44 6.43
CA GLY A 674 -29.58 3.71 5.82
C GLY A 674 -30.78 4.55 5.39
N LYS A 675 -32.01 4.23 5.82
CA LYS A 675 -33.28 4.83 5.39
C LYS A 675 -33.66 6.04 6.23
N GLU A 676 -33.24 6.10 7.49
CA GLU A 676 -33.63 7.14 8.44
C GLU A 676 -32.42 7.76 9.14
N ASP A 677 -32.46 9.08 9.34
CA ASP A 677 -31.49 9.78 10.14
C ASP A 677 -31.71 9.42 11.61
N THR A 678 -30.68 8.90 12.27
CA THR A 678 -30.77 8.62 13.71
C THR A 678 -30.25 9.75 14.58
N LEU A 679 -29.48 10.67 14.00
CA LEU A 679 -29.03 11.88 14.68
C LEU A 679 -29.07 13.06 13.69
N VAL A 680 -29.93 14.04 13.97
CA VAL A 680 -30.05 15.26 13.17
C VAL A 680 -29.79 16.46 14.07
N LEU A 681 -28.76 17.23 13.72
CA LEU A 681 -28.46 18.49 14.38
C LEU A 681 -29.27 19.59 13.69
N PHE A 682 -30.29 20.14 14.36
CA PHE A 682 -31.14 21.19 13.78
C PHE A 682 -30.67 22.59 14.20
N GLY A 683 -30.57 23.51 13.24
CA GLY A 683 -30.77 24.94 13.50
C GLY A 683 -32.28 25.24 13.51
N ASP A 684 -32.69 26.32 14.18
CA ASP A 684 -34.08 26.78 14.11
C ASP A 684 -34.36 27.24 12.66
N ARG A 685 -35.30 26.58 11.94
CA ARG A 685 -35.50 26.74 10.47
C ARG A 685 -35.70 28.19 10.02
N ASP A 686 -36.06 29.08 10.93
CA ASP A 686 -36.42 30.47 10.67
C ASP A 686 -35.59 31.51 11.46
N LYS A 687 -34.49 31.14 12.14
CA LYS A 687 -33.68 32.12 12.93
C LYS A 687 -32.17 32.12 12.67
N SER A 688 -31.68 33.35 12.47
CA SER A 688 -30.32 33.91 12.32
C SER A 688 -29.13 32.96 12.11
N ILE A 689 -28.67 32.92 10.86
CA ILE A 689 -27.22 32.81 10.57
C ILE A 689 -26.56 34.04 11.21
N ASN A 690 -25.65 33.83 12.17
CA ASN A 690 -25.00 34.92 12.91
C ASN A 690 -24.01 35.68 12.03
N SER A 691 -23.29 34.95 11.17
CA SER A 691 -22.36 35.52 10.19
C SER A 691 -22.11 34.52 9.06
N PHE A 692 -21.87 35.04 7.86
CA PHE A 692 -21.35 34.26 6.75
C PHE A 692 -20.34 35.10 5.95
N GLU A 693 -19.31 34.44 5.44
CA GLU A 693 -18.25 35.04 4.65
C GLU A 693 -17.96 34.17 3.43
N PHE A 694 -17.89 34.77 2.26
CA PHE A 694 -17.55 34.11 1.02
C PHE A 694 -16.15 34.51 0.58
N SER A 695 -15.39 33.59 0.00
CA SER A 695 -14.13 33.90 -0.68
C SER A 695 -14.08 33.23 -2.05
N LEU A 696 -13.70 33.99 -3.07
CA LEU A 696 -13.51 33.52 -4.44
C LEU A 696 -12.04 33.42 -4.80
N GLU A 697 -11.64 32.28 -5.36
CA GLU A 697 -10.27 31.97 -5.77
C GLU A 697 -10.27 31.34 -7.18
N LYS A 698 -9.19 31.56 -7.94
CA LYS A 698 -8.89 30.81 -9.17
C LYS A 698 -7.63 29.98 -8.93
N SER A 699 -7.74 28.67 -9.10
CA SER A 699 -6.60 27.74 -8.98
C SER A 699 -6.76 26.59 -9.96
N GLU A 700 -5.69 26.23 -10.66
CA GLU A 700 -5.65 25.07 -11.59
C GLU A 700 -6.79 25.06 -12.65
N GLY A 701 -7.18 26.22 -13.19
CA GLY A 701 -8.29 26.30 -14.15
C GLY A 701 -9.68 26.00 -13.54
N LYS A 702 -9.81 26.13 -12.22
CA LYS A 702 -11.07 26.02 -11.47
C LYS A 702 -11.41 27.34 -10.79
N ILE A 703 -12.70 27.65 -10.75
CA ILE A 703 -13.24 28.66 -9.83
C ILE A 703 -13.57 27.95 -8.52
N ILE A 704 -13.02 28.47 -7.43
CA ILE A 704 -13.24 27.97 -6.08
C ILE A 704 -14.02 29.02 -5.31
N LEU A 705 -15.17 28.64 -4.75
CA LEU A 705 -15.92 29.46 -3.81
C LEU A 705 -15.87 28.79 -2.45
N LYS A 706 -15.36 29.48 -1.43
CA LYS A 706 -15.46 29.05 -0.04
C LYS A 706 -16.54 29.87 0.65
N LEU A 707 -17.32 29.23 1.50
CA LEU A 707 -18.33 29.83 2.36
C LEU A 707 -18.04 29.39 3.79
N ASP A 708 -17.72 30.34 4.65
CA ASP A 708 -17.58 30.16 6.08
C ASP A 708 -18.82 30.73 6.77
N SER A 709 -19.50 29.93 7.59
CA SER A 709 -20.72 30.34 8.28
C SER A 709 -20.70 29.95 9.75
N ASN A 710 -21.34 30.79 10.57
CA ASN A 710 -21.59 30.52 11.98
C ASN A 710 -23.10 30.56 12.23
N ILE A 711 -23.66 29.43 12.65
CA ILE A 711 -25.10 29.22 12.78
C ILE A 711 -25.40 28.94 14.25
N SER A 712 -26.31 29.70 14.86
CA SER A 712 -26.75 29.42 16.23
C SER A 712 -27.52 28.10 16.28
N ALA A 713 -27.22 27.30 17.30
CA ALA A 713 -27.67 25.92 17.45
C ALA A 713 -28.43 25.73 18.77
N PRO A 714 -29.65 26.29 18.89
CA PRO A 714 -30.33 26.34 20.18
C PRO A 714 -30.88 25.00 20.65
N ASN A 715 -31.08 24.06 19.73
CA ASN A 715 -31.67 22.75 20.01
C ASN A 715 -30.88 21.67 19.26
N ILE A 716 -30.51 20.60 19.95
CA ILE A 716 -29.89 19.41 19.34
C ILE A 716 -30.84 18.24 19.53
N TYR A 717 -31.25 17.57 18.45
CA TYR A 717 -32.17 16.44 18.57
C TYR A 717 -31.43 15.11 18.48
N VAL A 718 -31.67 14.23 19.46
CA VAL A 718 -31.09 12.90 19.55
C VAL A 718 -32.21 11.88 19.66
N LYS A 719 -32.40 11.01 18.66
CA LYS A 719 -33.46 9.97 18.67
C LYS A 719 -34.88 10.51 18.94
N GLY A 720 -35.16 11.74 18.49
CA GLY A 720 -36.44 12.42 18.75
C GLY A 720 -36.50 13.19 20.08
N GLU A 721 -35.48 13.10 20.94
CA GLU A 721 -35.35 13.89 22.16
C GLU A 721 -34.64 15.22 21.88
N GLN A 722 -35.13 16.31 22.43
CA GLN A 722 -34.56 17.65 22.27
C GLN A 722 -33.61 17.99 23.42
N LEU A 723 -32.36 18.28 23.11
CA LEU A 723 -31.38 18.88 24.02
C LEU A 723 -31.42 20.40 23.86
N GLN A 724 -31.86 21.09 24.91
CA GLN A 724 -31.88 22.55 24.95
C GLN A 724 -30.47 23.09 25.21
N CYS A 725 -30.03 24.05 24.39
CA CYS A 725 -28.67 24.59 24.41
C CYS A 725 -28.68 26.11 24.66
N ASP A 726 -27.59 26.66 25.21
CA ASP A 726 -27.44 28.13 25.33
C ASP A 726 -27.36 28.73 23.92
N HIS A 727 -28.39 29.50 23.55
CA HIS A 727 -28.54 30.17 22.25
C HIS A 727 -27.35 31.08 21.88
N ASN A 728 -26.66 31.65 22.88
CA ASN A 728 -25.56 32.58 22.67
C ASN A 728 -24.20 31.88 22.61
N LYS A 729 -24.10 30.65 23.11
CA LYS A 729 -22.82 29.93 23.20
C LYS A 729 -22.73 28.73 22.27
N THR A 730 -23.86 28.22 21.77
CA THR A 730 -23.90 27.03 20.93
C THR A 730 -23.98 27.42 19.46
N HIS A 731 -22.92 27.11 18.72
CA HIS A 731 -22.77 27.48 17.32
C HIS A 731 -22.24 26.31 16.49
N PHE A 732 -22.80 26.16 15.30
CA PHE A 732 -22.19 25.40 14.21
C PHE A 732 -21.31 26.33 13.41
N HIS A 733 -20.02 26.05 13.38
CA HIS A 733 -19.11 26.65 12.41
C HIS A 733 -18.96 25.70 11.24
N GLU A 734 -19.29 26.18 10.05
CA GLU A 734 -19.29 25.39 8.82
C GLU A 734 -18.49 26.10 7.73
N THR A 735 -17.57 25.34 7.12
CA THR A 735 -16.84 25.75 5.92
C THR A 735 -17.27 24.87 4.75
N LEU A 736 -17.73 25.48 3.67
CA LEU A 736 -18.06 24.81 2.43
C LEU A 736 -17.13 25.29 1.34
N THR A 737 -16.58 24.35 0.59
CA THR A 737 -15.77 24.69 -0.58
C THR A 737 -16.41 24.08 -1.82
N TYR A 738 -16.71 24.95 -2.78
CA TYR A 738 -17.18 24.60 -4.10
C TYR A 738 -16.03 24.76 -5.08
N SER A 739 -15.88 23.79 -5.96
CA SER A 739 -14.98 23.92 -7.09
C SER A 739 -15.70 23.57 -8.38
N ILE A 740 -15.54 24.41 -9.38
CA ILE A 740 -16.02 24.15 -10.73
C ILE A 740 -14.89 24.41 -11.72
N SER A 741 -14.59 23.41 -12.55
CA SER A 741 -13.61 23.59 -13.62
C SER A 741 -14.18 24.50 -14.70
N GLU A 742 -13.31 25.21 -15.42
CA GLU A 742 -13.72 26.07 -16.52
C GLU A 742 -14.48 25.31 -17.62
N GLN A 743 -14.10 24.05 -17.87
CA GLN A 743 -14.79 23.16 -18.80
C GLN A 743 -16.24 22.89 -18.36
N GLU A 744 -16.43 22.58 -17.07
CA GLU A 744 -17.75 22.29 -16.52
C GLU A 744 -18.61 23.56 -16.44
N LEU A 745 -18.02 24.69 -16.04
CA LEU A 745 -18.69 25.99 -16.05
C LEU A 745 -19.15 26.38 -17.46
N SER A 746 -18.33 26.10 -18.48
CA SER A 746 -18.68 26.33 -19.89
C SER A 746 -19.75 25.37 -20.40
N ARG A 747 -19.76 24.12 -19.93
CA ARG A 747 -20.84 23.16 -20.22
C ARG A 747 -22.16 23.66 -19.63
N LEU A 748 -22.15 24.08 -18.37
CA LEU A 748 -23.32 24.57 -17.66
C LEU A 748 -23.86 25.88 -18.23
N ALA A 749 -22.99 26.78 -18.67
CA ALA A 749 -23.41 28.05 -19.29
C ALA A 749 -24.21 27.85 -20.60
N LYS A 750 -24.16 26.65 -21.19
CA LYS A 750 -24.91 26.27 -22.40
C LYS A 750 -26.23 25.56 -22.10
N VAL A 751 -26.52 25.23 -20.83
CA VAL A 751 -27.79 24.64 -20.42
C VAL A 751 -28.91 25.67 -20.60
N ASP A 752 -30.01 25.27 -21.23
CA ASP A 752 -31.18 26.13 -21.37
C ASP A 752 -32.00 26.13 -20.07
N LEU A 753 -31.67 27.05 -19.17
CA LEU A 753 -32.36 27.19 -17.88
C LEU A 753 -33.83 27.61 -18.03
N SER A 754 -34.27 28.06 -19.21
CA SER A 754 -35.68 28.40 -19.44
C SER A 754 -36.58 27.17 -19.55
N GLU A 755 -36.03 26.02 -19.97
CA GLU A 755 -36.74 24.75 -20.10
C GLU A 755 -36.75 23.92 -18.80
N PHE A 756 -36.00 24.35 -17.77
CA PHE A 756 -35.94 23.68 -16.47
C PHE A 756 -37.23 23.93 -15.65
N ASP A 757 -38.06 22.90 -15.48
CA ASP A 757 -39.26 22.96 -14.63
C ASP A 757 -38.89 22.85 -13.14
N ASP A 758 -38.84 24.00 -12.46
CA ASP A 758 -38.55 24.09 -11.04
C ASP A 758 -39.80 24.05 -10.15
N THR A 759 -40.99 23.86 -10.72
CA THR A 759 -42.27 23.90 -10.01
C THR A 759 -42.42 22.71 -9.04
N GLU A 760 -42.16 21.48 -9.50
CA GLU A 760 -42.21 20.29 -8.63
C GLU A 760 -41.20 20.36 -7.48
N MET A 761 -40.01 20.88 -7.75
CA MET A 761 -38.97 21.07 -6.73
C MET A 761 -39.37 22.14 -5.72
N LYS A 762 -39.88 23.28 -6.20
CA LYS A 762 -40.39 24.35 -5.35
C LYS A 762 -41.52 23.87 -4.44
N HIS A 763 -42.46 23.07 -4.95
CA HIS A 763 -43.49 22.42 -4.13
C HIS A 763 -42.92 21.45 -3.09
N ALA A 764 -41.91 20.66 -3.45
CA ALA A 764 -41.26 19.74 -2.52
C ALA A 764 -40.52 20.46 -1.39
N PHE A 765 -39.95 21.64 -1.65
CA PHE A 765 -39.16 22.42 -0.67
C PHE A 765 -39.97 23.47 0.12
N ASP A 766 -41.01 24.09 -0.45
CA ASP A 766 -41.80 25.14 0.21
C ASP A 766 -42.80 24.59 1.25
N GLY A 767 -42.93 23.26 1.38
CA GLY A 767 -43.80 22.59 2.36
C GLY A 767 -45.30 22.82 2.18
N ARG A 768 -45.71 23.57 1.14
CA ARG A 768 -47.10 23.86 0.80
C ARG A 768 -47.64 22.79 -0.14
N GLU A 769 -48.23 21.76 0.49
CA GLU A 769 -49.13 20.74 -0.05
C GLU A 769 -48.53 19.55 -0.86
N ASN A 770 -49.09 18.36 -0.60
CA ASN A 770 -49.14 17.12 -1.39
C ASN A 770 -48.14 15.95 -1.24
N TYR A 771 -47.12 16.01 -0.40
CA TYR A 771 -46.30 14.80 -0.12
C TYR A 771 -46.55 14.19 1.27
N ARG A 772 -47.83 13.92 1.61
CA ARG A 772 -48.21 13.17 2.81
C ARG A 772 -47.92 11.67 2.58
N GLY A 773 -46.82 11.16 3.15
CA GLY A 773 -46.54 9.72 3.23
C GLY A 773 -45.19 9.25 2.68
N GLU A 774 -44.47 10.07 1.91
CA GLU A 774 -43.09 9.74 1.48
C GLU A 774 -42.06 10.23 2.50
N ASN A 775 -41.09 9.39 2.87
CA ASN A 775 -39.96 9.83 3.69
C ASN A 775 -39.10 10.86 2.93
N GLN A 776 -38.42 11.75 3.67
CA GLN A 776 -37.66 12.87 3.13
C GLN A 776 -36.57 12.41 2.14
N LYS A 777 -35.96 11.25 2.40
CA LYS A 777 -34.95 10.62 1.54
C LYS A 777 -35.46 10.24 0.14
N ASN A 778 -36.67 9.68 0.03
CA ASN A 778 -37.24 9.33 -1.28
C ASN A 778 -37.55 10.59 -2.11
N LYS A 779 -37.94 11.68 -1.46
CA LYS A 779 -38.12 13.00 -2.10
C LYS A 779 -36.79 13.53 -2.62
N MET A 780 -35.76 13.57 -1.77
CA MET A 780 -34.43 14.04 -2.17
C MET A 780 -33.83 13.18 -3.28
N SER A 781 -34.04 11.86 -3.28
CA SER A 781 -33.54 11.00 -4.35
C SER A 781 -34.26 11.19 -5.69
N LYS A 782 -35.54 11.55 -5.70
CA LYS A 782 -36.25 11.91 -6.94
C LYS A 782 -35.77 13.26 -7.47
N ILE A 783 -35.64 14.26 -6.60
CA ILE A 783 -35.11 15.59 -6.95
C ILE A 783 -33.68 15.51 -7.47
N ASP A 784 -32.84 14.70 -6.82
CA ASP A 784 -31.47 14.39 -7.25
C ASP A 784 -31.45 13.82 -8.68
N ASN A 785 -32.33 12.87 -9.02
CA ASN A 785 -32.41 12.35 -10.38
C ASN A 785 -32.85 13.40 -11.42
N LEU A 786 -33.60 14.43 -11.01
CA LEU A 786 -34.05 15.52 -11.89
C LEU A 786 -32.95 16.56 -12.13
N ILE A 787 -32.16 16.91 -11.11
CA ILE A 787 -31.12 17.95 -11.21
C ILE A 787 -29.75 17.40 -11.62
N ARG A 788 -29.40 16.18 -11.19
CA ARG A 788 -28.06 15.59 -11.38
C ARG A 788 -27.61 15.50 -12.86
N PRO A 789 -28.48 15.25 -13.85
CA PRO A 789 -28.09 15.28 -15.26
C PRO A 789 -27.65 16.68 -15.71
N GLU A 790 -28.28 17.72 -15.15
CA GLU A 790 -28.07 19.10 -15.55
C GLU A 790 -26.85 19.70 -14.84
N PHE A 791 -26.68 19.44 -13.54
CA PHE A 791 -25.75 20.17 -12.69
C PHE A 791 -25.08 19.28 -11.63
N LYS A 792 -23.74 19.21 -11.65
CA LYS A 792 -22.93 18.47 -10.67
C LYS A 792 -21.71 19.28 -10.24
N VAL A 793 -21.79 19.93 -9.08
CA VAL A 793 -20.64 20.64 -8.48
C VAL A 793 -19.93 19.75 -7.48
N ALA A 794 -18.59 19.76 -7.51
CA ALA A 794 -17.79 19.11 -6.49
C ALA A 794 -17.74 20.00 -5.24
N SER A 795 -18.38 19.54 -4.15
CA SER A 795 -18.38 20.20 -2.86
C SER A 795 -17.64 19.39 -1.80
N SER A 796 -16.98 20.10 -0.90
CA SER A 796 -16.50 19.55 0.37
C SER A 796 -17.05 20.40 1.51
N THR A 797 -17.50 19.73 2.56
CA THR A 797 -18.12 20.36 3.73
C THR A 797 -17.32 19.97 4.97
N LYS A 798 -17.01 20.95 5.81
CA LYS A 798 -16.46 20.73 7.14
C LYS A 798 -17.34 21.43 8.16
N VAL A 799 -17.86 20.66 9.12
CA VAL A 799 -18.74 21.17 10.18
C VAL A 799 -18.04 20.98 11.52
N SER A 800 -18.08 22.02 12.35
CA SER A 800 -17.64 21.95 13.73
C SER A 800 -18.70 22.52 14.67
N ILE A 801 -18.93 21.86 15.80
CA ILE A 801 -19.88 22.32 16.82
C ILE A 801 -19.08 22.88 18.01
N SER A 802 -19.53 24.00 18.57
CA SER A 802 -19.10 24.54 19.86
C SER A 802 -20.31 24.91 20.72
N GLY A 803 -20.25 24.79 22.05
CA GLY A 803 -21.42 25.07 22.91
C GLY A 803 -21.26 24.92 24.42
N VAL A 804 -22.29 25.34 25.16
CA VAL A 804 -22.48 25.14 26.62
C VAL A 804 -23.94 24.74 26.91
N ILE A 805 -24.15 23.75 27.79
CA ILE A 805 -25.50 23.32 28.24
C ILE A 805 -25.98 24.24 29.37
N GLU A 806 -27.21 24.74 29.29
CA GLU A 806 -27.90 25.35 30.44
C GLU A 806 -28.42 24.25 31.36
N LYS A 807 -28.10 24.34 32.66
CA LYS A 807 -28.60 23.41 33.68
C LYS A 807 -30.01 23.77 34.13
#